data_AF-A0A319EEP0-F1
#
_entry.id   AF-A0A319EEP0-F1
#
_cell.length_a   1.000
_cell.length_b   1.000
_cell.length_c   1.000
_cell.angle_alpha   90.00
_cell.angle_beta   90.00
_cell.angle_gamma   90.00
#
_symmetry.space_group_name_H-M   'P 1'
#
loop_
_entity.id
_entity.type
_entity.pdbx_description
1 polymer ?
#
loop_
_entity_poly.entity_id
_entity_poly.type
_entity_poly.pdbx_seq_one_letter_code
_entity_poly.pdbx_strand_id
1 'polypeptide(L)'
;MHWGKRYSPIHSDQDGTDSEPMELQNVIPGAPKAVMETRRTGSRFELISQSEEPEGKPPPRKRSFDPVWWCVYGNLAVLMINVIFTICAASWTASHYGGATFGPNILYEGSCSRAKNIKIGIHLVINVLSVVLTATSSFCCNILMSPSRADVDRAHAERNWLTIGVFSMRNFKNLRWPHRMLWVLLTGTSLVVQLIYNSVIYTSLNANTYAALVASHDFVSNTSIPNSAFEAQSCYPEADLAWNITDLRTSILNGEFEVLDPQACIEAYAVEYLSDRRTVIAVPSESMTLNSTRLYMSGYGWPARIYEAIPSNVMQNSGLTGQLNNGSEAYSYSTGDAFSWICAWSDDYQSCTTKTAQSMSPWTLLGQTWTPSTSIQQSNETILDWETVSWTSDAELQYDWSGLNETERAELKTKLEANPTLEQMKSFIHTRTWSNKTFADSLTINASCSTDDWIPADAFMYGAPQRKIAFPIDHCLSENTGGQCRLLYHMPIGVVMIICILLKVGCLFFLVNIDRRSLFLTVGDAISSYLQNPDPLTKGWCMLSKSAVKRSEECPWNASCDPKVRNMPLPPSPRPENPATKTPQWAKACNPLVALGILPILLVYIAITQILPIYAQAAARGLSYGEVTPSQIWDIKGFGSVQSDGLLTNLATTYVGMELLANTPQLLVSLLYFLFNDHMTRMLHTADYNNYAVSRRPLRVSFPQGEQRSTFYLSIPYRYCLPLLFAFTLIHWFISEGIFYVQILPYDLAGNPISSSVLMTCGISTIPLEVAMFLTIAILFVIWFISARSYKCATMPFAIGCSVVISAACHPPSNDPNAAFKPVMWGAVDDKDSDELGHCCFTSLDVTEPQADRKYI
;
A
#
# COMPACT_ATOMS: atom_id res chain seq x y z
N MET A 1 38.91 13.22 1.90
CA MET A 1 39.57 12.17 1.09
C MET A 1 39.96 12.75 -0.26
N HIS A 2 41.25 12.96 -0.48
CA HIS A 2 41.81 13.36 -1.77
C HIS A 2 41.76 12.18 -2.76
N TRP A 3 41.17 12.38 -3.94
CA TRP A 3 41.35 11.49 -5.07
C TRP A 3 41.59 12.32 -6.33
N GLY A 4 42.87 12.43 -6.70
CA GLY A 4 43.34 12.87 -8.00
C GLY A 4 44.24 11.81 -8.63
N LYS A 5 44.27 11.81 -9.96
CA LYS A 5 45.17 11.11 -10.89
C LYS A 5 44.81 9.67 -11.29
N ARG A 6 44.14 9.55 -12.45
CA ARG A 6 44.61 8.74 -13.59
C ARG A 6 44.26 9.46 -14.89
N TYR A 7 45.23 10.16 -15.47
CA TYR A 7 45.26 10.54 -16.87
C TYR A 7 46.60 10.07 -17.42
N SER A 8 46.60 9.28 -18.49
CA SER A 8 47.77 9.04 -19.33
C SER A 8 47.82 10.13 -20.40
N PRO A 9 48.91 10.88 -20.55
CA PRO A 9 49.14 11.71 -21.72
C PRO A 9 49.90 10.93 -22.81
N ILE A 10 49.54 11.18 -24.07
CA ILE A 10 50.29 10.76 -25.26
C ILE A 10 51.26 11.90 -25.63
N HIS A 11 52.48 11.51 -25.99
CA HIS A 11 53.64 12.31 -26.36
C HIS A 11 53.38 13.50 -27.31
N SER A 12 54.06 14.61 -27.02
CA SER A 12 54.69 15.46 -28.04
C SER A 12 56.00 16.03 -27.48
N ASP A 13 57.12 15.69 -28.09
CA ASP A 13 58.43 16.30 -27.84
C ASP A 13 58.43 17.75 -28.35
N GLN A 14 58.97 18.69 -27.56
CA GLN A 14 60.18 19.47 -27.90
C GLN A 14 60.46 20.58 -26.87
N ASP A 15 61.75 20.63 -26.52
CA ASP A 15 62.58 21.58 -25.75
C ASP A 15 62.08 23.00 -25.43
N GLY A 16 62.53 23.50 -24.25
CA GLY A 16 62.64 24.94 -24.01
C GLY A 16 62.61 25.38 -22.53
N THR A 17 63.69 25.10 -21.81
CA THR A 17 64.29 25.82 -20.67
C THR A 17 63.54 26.93 -19.90
N ASP A 18 63.57 26.76 -18.58
CA ASP A 18 63.85 27.73 -17.51
C ASP A 18 62.87 28.86 -17.13
N SER A 19 62.37 28.72 -15.89
CA SER A 19 62.56 29.65 -14.74
C SER A 19 61.29 30.03 -13.97
N GLU A 20 61.46 29.96 -12.65
CA GLU A 20 60.50 30.06 -11.54
C GLU A 20 60.03 31.50 -11.22
N PRO A 21 59.09 31.68 -10.26
CA PRO A 21 58.10 32.78 -10.23
C PRO A 21 58.42 33.90 -9.23
N MET A 22 57.63 34.98 -9.24
CA MET A 22 57.54 35.92 -8.12
C MET A 22 56.17 36.61 -8.02
N GLU A 23 55.60 36.56 -6.81
CA GLU A 23 54.46 37.35 -6.33
C GLU A 23 54.75 38.86 -6.34
N LEU A 24 53.73 39.72 -6.47
CA LEU A 24 53.38 40.70 -5.40
C LEU A 24 52.10 41.49 -5.67
N GLN A 25 51.55 41.95 -4.55
CA GLN A 25 50.31 42.62 -4.26
C GLN A 25 50.26 44.13 -4.64
N ASN A 26 49.01 44.61 -4.76
CA ASN A 26 48.45 45.84 -4.15
C ASN A 26 48.38 47.20 -4.90
N VAL A 27 47.16 47.76 -4.82
CA VAL A 27 46.78 49.18 -4.55
C VAL A 27 46.31 50.08 -5.72
N ILE A 28 45.09 50.61 -5.53
CA ILE A 28 44.39 51.70 -6.26
C ILE A 28 44.80 53.05 -5.61
N PRO A 29 44.84 54.21 -6.31
CA PRO A 29 43.67 55.12 -6.29
C PRO A 29 43.51 56.07 -7.51
N GLY A 30 42.26 56.51 -7.76
CA GLY A 30 41.98 57.93 -8.07
C GLY A 30 41.71 58.35 -9.52
N ALA A 31 40.44 58.68 -9.82
CA ALA A 31 40.02 59.60 -10.91
C ALA A 31 40.12 61.07 -10.43
N PRO A 32 40.02 62.14 -11.28
CA PRO A 32 38.73 62.49 -11.92
C PRO A 32 38.73 63.31 -13.26
N LYS A 33 37.58 63.18 -13.96
CA LYS A 33 36.77 64.22 -14.66
C LYS A 33 37.30 65.01 -15.89
N ALA A 34 36.73 64.63 -17.04
CA ALA A 34 35.88 65.40 -17.99
C ALA A 34 36.20 66.88 -18.32
N VAL A 35 36.12 67.23 -19.62
CA VAL A 35 35.31 68.35 -20.16
C VAL A 35 35.40 68.45 -21.71
N MET A 36 34.22 68.71 -22.30
CA MET A 36 33.87 69.41 -23.56
C MET A 36 34.03 68.80 -24.97
N GLU A 37 32.83 68.64 -25.54
CA GLU A 37 32.41 68.69 -26.94
C GLU A 37 33.12 69.74 -27.82
N THR A 38 33.29 69.40 -29.11
CA THR A 38 32.74 70.22 -30.20
C THR A 38 32.68 69.46 -31.53
N ARG A 39 31.64 69.78 -32.29
CA ARG A 39 31.11 69.11 -33.48
C ARG A 39 31.52 69.88 -34.73
N ARG A 40 32.10 69.24 -35.76
CA ARG A 40 31.94 69.64 -37.19
C ARG A 40 32.50 68.61 -38.18
N THR A 41 31.55 67.98 -38.87
CA THR A 41 31.50 67.59 -40.30
C THR A 41 32.78 67.64 -41.15
N GLY A 42 33.12 66.49 -41.73
CA GLY A 42 33.96 66.37 -42.93
C GLY A 42 34.02 64.91 -43.38
N SER A 43 33.37 64.58 -44.51
CA SER A 43 33.44 63.25 -45.12
C SER A 43 34.83 63.01 -45.70
N ARG A 44 35.51 61.96 -45.27
CA ARG A 44 36.64 61.37 -46.00
C ARG A 44 36.54 59.86 -45.89
N PHE A 45 36.43 59.22 -47.05
CA PHE A 45 36.49 57.77 -47.24
C PHE A 45 37.92 57.31 -46.92
N GLU A 46 38.08 56.44 -45.94
CA GLU A 46 39.32 55.67 -45.72
C GLU A 46 38.95 54.28 -45.17
N LEU A 47 39.49 53.24 -45.83
CA LEU A 47 39.41 51.84 -45.45
C LEU A 47 39.99 51.64 -44.04
N ILE A 48 39.21 51.06 -43.12
CA ILE A 48 39.74 50.55 -41.85
C ILE A 48 39.25 49.11 -41.66
N SER A 49 40.23 48.21 -41.54
CA SER A 49 40.10 46.83 -41.09
C SER A 49 39.27 46.76 -39.81
N GLN A 50 38.18 45.99 -39.82
CA GLN A 50 37.47 45.63 -38.60
C GLN A 50 38.37 44.75 -37.74
N SER A 51 38.97 45.35 -36.70
CA SER A 51 39.52 44.65 -35.56
C SER A 51 38.39 43.99 -34.78
N GLU A 52 38.51 42.69 -34.53
CA GLU A 52 37.67 41.93 -33.62
C GLU A 52 37.64 42.59 -32.23
N GLU A 53 36.47 43.05 -31.80
CA GLU A 53 36.21 43.34 -30.39
C GLU A 53 36.00 42.02 -29.64
N PRO A 54 36.60 41.83 -28.45
CA PRO A 54 36.45 40.61 -27.68
C PRO A 54 35.02 40.50 -27.15
N GLU A 55 34.38 39.36 -27.41
CA GLU A 55 33.06 38.98 -26.90
C GLU A 55 32.93 39.31 -25.40
N GLY A 56 32.13 40.33 -25.09
CA GLY A 56 31.71 40.62 -23.73
C GLY A 56 30.96 39.41 -23.17
N LYS A 57 31.51 38.82 -22.09
CA LYS A 57 30.84 37.75 -21.33
C LYS A 57 29.39 38.16 -21.07
N PRO A 58 28.40 37.32 -21.42
CA PRO A 58 27.00 37.63 -21.17
C PRO A 58 26.79 37.84 -19.66
N PRO A 59 25.93 38.79 -19.26
CA PRO A 59 25.69 39.07 -17.85
C PRO A 59 25.20 37.80 -17.13
N PRO A 60 25.60 37.57 -15.87
CA PRO A 60 25.20 36.38 -15.14
C PRO A 60 23.68 36.41 -14.92
N ARG A 61 22.95 35.66 -15.74
CA ARG A 61 21.52 35.40 -15.53
C ARG A 61 21.34 34.77 -14.14
N LYS A 62 20.44 35.35 -13.33
CA LYS A 62 20.15 34.96 -11.95
C LYS A 62 20.02 33.44 -11.79
N ARG A 63 20.75 32.88 -10.84
CA ARG A 63 20.78 31.48 -10.38
C ARG A 63 19.41 30.94 -9.90
N SER A 64 18.33 31.73 -9.95
CA SER A 64 17.06 31.50 -9.24
C SER A 64 16.04 30.63 -9.97
N PHE A 65 16.38 30.04 -11.13
CA PHE A 65 15.40 29.34 -11.97
C PHE A 65 15.89 27.98 -12.49
N ASP A 66 16.59 27.24 -11.64
CA ASP A 66 17.07 25.91 -11.95
C ASP A 66 16.08 24.83 -11.44
N PRO A 67 15.52 23.96 -12.31
CA PRO A 67 14.55 22.92 -11.93
C PRO A 67 15.02 21.95 -10.85
N VAL A 68 16.33 21.70 -10.76
CA VAL A 68 16.85 20.72 -9.78
C VAL A 68 16.70 21.25 -8.36
N TRP A 69 16.73 22.57 -8.16
CA TRP A 69 16.42 23.16 -6.85
C TRP A 69 14.99 22.90 -6.42
N TRP A 70 14.01 22.87 -7.34
CA TRP A 70 12.64 22.47 -6.99
C TRP A 70 12.57 21.01 -6.53
N CYS A 71 13.35 20.10 -7.14
CA CYS A 71 13.48 18.73 -6.65
C CYS A 71 14.10 18.69 -5.24
N VAL A 72 15.15 19.49 -4.99
CA VAL A 72 15.78 19.61 -3.67
C VAL A 72 14.77 20.10 -2.63
N TYR A 73 14.06 21.21 -2.90
CA TYR A 73 13.07 21.74 -1.98
C TYR A 73 11.92 20.76 -1.72
N GLY A 74 11.43 20.07 -2.76
CA GLY A 74 10.39 19.05 -2.61
C GLY A 74 10.86 17.89 -1.72
N ASN A 75 12.04 17.33 -1.96
CA ASN A 75 12.57 16.22 -1.14
C ASN A 75 12.94 16.67 0.28
N LEU A 76 13.45 17.89 0.45
CA LEU A 76 13.74 18.47 1.77
C LEU A 76 12.45 18.71 2.57
N ALA A 77 11.38 19.18 1.92
CA ALA A 77 10.07 19.32 2.57
C ALA A 77 9.54 17.95 3.02
N VAL A 78 9.60 16.93 2.15
CA VAL A 78 9.20 15.56 2.52
C VAL A 78 10.08 15.03 3.66
N LEU A 79 11.39 15.26 3.65
CA LEU A 79 12.29 14.88 4.74
C LEU A 79 11.87 15.53 6.05
N MET A 80 11.67 16.85 6.05
CA MET A 80 11.25 17.60 7.24
C MET A 80 9.92 17.09 7.78
N ILE A 81 8.95 16.81 6.92
CA ILE A 81 7.67 16.23 7.32
C ILE A 81 7.87 14.88 8.02
N ASN A 82 8.68 13.97 7.47
CA ASN A 82 8.92 12.66 8.08
C ASN A 82 9.70 12.75 9.40
N VAL A 83 10.69 13.64 9.49
CA VAL A 83 11.46 13.88 10.72
C VAL A 83 10.56 14.47 11.80
N ILE A 84 9.80 15.52 11.49
CA ILE A 84 8.85 16.16 12.42
C ILE A 84 7.82 15.13 12.86
N PHE A 85 7.23 14.39 11.93
CA PHE A 85 6.23 13.37 12.24
C PHE A 85 6.80 12.28 13.17
N THR A 86 8.02 11.79 12.91
CA THR A 86 8.71 10.81 13.77
C THR A 86 8.92 11.34 15.18
N ILE A 87 9.42 12.58 15.30
CA ILE A 87 9.68 13.21 16.60
C ILE A 87 8.36 13.45 17.36
N CYS A 88 7.34 13.97 16.67
CA CYS A 88 6.01 14.18 17.25
C CYS A 88 5.38 12.85 17.69
N ALA A 89 5.45 11.80 16.88
CA ALA A 89 4.96 10.47 17.20
C ALA A 89 5.64 9.90 18.46
N ALA A 90 6.97 9.95 18.52
CA ALA A 90 7.74 9.47 19.66
C ALA A 90 7.45 10.29 20.92
N SER A 91 7.42 11.63 20.81
CA SER A 91 7.14 12.52 21.94
C SER A 91 5.71 12.34 22.47
N TRP A 92 4.75 12.22 21.56
CA TRP A 92 3.35 11.94 21.89
C TRP A 92 3.24 10.64 22.68
N THR A 93 3.84 9.56 22.15
CA THR A 93 3.80 8.25 22.79
C THR A 93 4.45 8.26 24.16
N ALA A 94 5.62 8.91 24.29
CA ALA A 94 6.31 9.05 25.57
C ALA A 94 5.48 9.83 26.61
N SER A 95 4.75 10.86 26.18
CA SER A 95 3.94 11.69 27.08
C SER A 95 2.63 11.05 27.54
N HIS A 96 2.00 10.21 26.71
CA HIS A 96 0.67 9.64 27.00
C HIS A 96 0.72 8.17 27.43
N TYR A 97 1.73 7.40 27.01
CA TYR A 97 1.78 5.93 27.18
C TYR A 97 3.05 5.45 27.90
N GLY A 98 3.76 6.34 28.60
CA GLY A 98 4.85 5.98 29.51
C GLY A 98 6.19 5.66 28.86
N GLY A 99 6.33 5.81 27.53
CA GLY A 99 7.62 5.68 26.84
C GLY A 99 7.47 5.45 25.33
N ALA A 100 8.52 5.79 24.57
CA ALA A 100 8.62 5.43 23.16
C ALA A 100 9.55 4.23 22.98
N THR A 101 9.21 3.31 22.09
CA THR A 101 10.02 2.12 21.78
C THR A 101 10.55 2.16 20.36
N PHE A 102 11.65 1.44 20.09
CA PHE A 102 12.13 1.23 18.72
C PHE A 102 11.33 0.12 18.02
N GLY A 103 10.03 0.37 17.86
CA GLY A 103 9.03 -0.57 17.34
C GLY A 103 7.71 0.13 17.04
N PRO A 104 6.56 -0.55 17.21
CA PRO A 104 5.24 0.06 17.16
C PRO A 104 5.04 1.05 18.31
N ASN A 105 4.59 2.27 18.00
CA ASN A 105 4.28 3.31 18.97
C ASN A 105 2.83 3.79 18.79
N ILE A 106 2.10 3.97 19.89
CA ILE A 106 0.67 4.33 19.86
C ILE A 106 0.53 5.83 19.58
N LEU A 107 -0.07 6.16 18.43
CA LEU A 107 -0.43 7.52 18.05
C LEU A 107 -1.83 7.91 18.57
N TYR A 108 -2.74 6.95 18.60
CA TYR A 108 -4.11 7.15 19.02
C TYR A 108 -4.66 5.84 19.57
N GLU A 109 -5.39 5.91 20.67
CA GLU A 109 -6.16 4.82 21.25
C GLU A 109 -7.58 5.34 21.52
N GLY A 110 -8.58 4.61 21.05
CA GLY A 110 -9.98 4.99 21.18
C GLY A 110 -10.83 4.46 20.03
N SER A 111 -11.91 5.16 19.69
CA SER A 111 -12.89 4.73 18.67
C SER A 111 -12.25 4.26 17.36
N CYS A 112 -12.63 3.05 16.93
CA CYS A 112 -12.19 2.44 15.67
C CYS A 112 -12.56 3.25 14.43
N SER A 113 -13.75 3.87 14.40
CA SER A 113 -14.17 4.74 13.32
C SER A 113 -13.24 5.94 13.16
N ARG A 114 -12.79 6.52 14.27
CA ARG A 114 -11.86 7.65 14.26
C ARG A 114 -10.44 7.21 13.86
N ALA A 115 -9.94 6.11 14.42
CA ALA A 115 -8.63 5.55 14.05
C ALA A 115 -8.57 5.23 12.54
N LYS A 116 -9.62 4.61 12.00
CA LYS A 116 -9.78 4.29 10.58
C LYS A 116 -9.75 5.55 9.71
N ASN A 117 -10.53 6.57 10.05
CA ASN A 117 -10.60 7.80 9.26
C ASN A 117 -9.27 8.57 9.27
N ILE A 118 -8.57 8.58 10.41
CA ILE A 118 -7.23 9.17 10.51
C ILE A 118 -6.24 8.38 9.64
N LYS A 119 -6.25 7.04 9.70
CA LYS A 119 -5.41 6.16 8.87
C LYS A 119 -5.61 6.45 7.38
N ILE A 120 -6.86 6.44 6.90
CA ILE A 120 -7.21 6.72 5.50
C ILE A 120 -6.64 8.07 5.04
N GLY A 121 -6.80 9.10 5.87
CA GLY A 121 -6.28 10.44 5.57
C GLY A 121 -4.76 10.50 5.53
N ILE A 122 -4.07 9.86 6.48
CA ILE A 122 -2.61 9.84 6.49
C ILE A 122 -2.05 9.03 5.31
N HIS A 123 -2.68 7.92 4.94
CA HIS A 123 -2.29 7.15 3.74
C HIS A 123 -2.41 7.97 2.46
N LEU A 124 -3.44 8.81 2.31
CA LEU A 124 -3.52 9.75 1.19
C LEU A 124 -2.30 10.69 1.15
N VAL A 125 -1.93 11.27 2.30
CA VAL A 125 -0.75 12.15 2.41
C VAL A 125 0.53 11.38 2.07
N ILE A 126 0.72 10.18 2.61
CA ILE A 126 1.88 9.33 2.32
C ILE A 126 2.00 9.04 0.82
N ASN A 127 0.89 8.70 0.16
CA ASN A 127 0.90 8.44 -1.28
C ASN A 127 1.22 9.70 -2.10
N VAL A 128 0.74 10.88 -1.71
CA VAL A 128 1.15 12.16 -2.31
C VAL A 128 2.67 12.39 -2.16
N LEU A 129 3.21 12.20 -0.95
CA LEU A 129 4.65 12.35 -0.70
C LEU A 129 5.47 11.34 -1.50
N SER A 130 5.01 10.08 -1.58
CA SER A 130 5.63 9.01 -2.37
C SER A 130 5.71 9.36 -3.87
N VAL A 131 4.62 9.91 -4.43
CA VAL A 131 4.59 10.36 -5.84
C VAL A 131 5.54 11.52 -6.07
N VAL A 132 5.63 12.50 -5.17
CA VAL A 132 6.61 13.60 -5.27
C VAL A 132 8.04 13.06 -5.26
N LEU A 133 8.37 12.16 -4.33
CA LEU A 133 9.69 11.53 -4.25
C LEU A 133 10.03 10.75 -5.53
N THR A 134 9.05 10.07 -6.12
CA THR A 134 9.22 9.25 -7.32
C THR A 134 9.35 10.11 -8.57
N ALA A 135 8.51 11.13 -8.73
CA ALA A 135 8.54 12.05 -9.86
C ALA A 135 9.84 12.86 -9.91
N THR A 136 10.30 13.37 -8.77
CA THR A 136 11.58 14.11 -8.68
C THR A 136 12.77 13.21 -8.97
N SER A 137 12.77 11.98 -8.44
CA SER A 137 13.82 10.99 -8.73
C SER A 137 13.83 10.59 -10.20
N SER A 138 12.66 10.37 -10.82
CA SER A 138 12.51 10.10 -12.25
C SER A 138 13.09 11.22 -13.12
N PHE A 139 12.74 12.47 -12.81
CA PHE A 139 13.25 13.64 -13.53
C PHE A 139 14.78 13.76 -13.42
N CYS A 140 15.33 13.61 -12.22
CA CYS A 140 16.78 13.68 -12.00
C CYS A 140 17.52 12.52 -12.67
N CYS A 141 16.94 11.32 -12.68
CA CYS A 141 17.48 10.19 -13.44
C CYS A 141 17.52 10.48 -14.95
N ASN A 142 16.52 11.17 -15.51
CA ASN A 142 16.55 11.61 -16.93
C ASN A 142 17.69 12.60 -17.20
N ILE A 143 17.94 13.55 -16.29
CA ILE A 143 19.11 14.46 -16.41
C ILE A 143 20.41 13.66 -16.40
N LEU A 144 20.56 12.74 -15.44
CA LEU A 144 21.78 11.94 -15.32
C LEU A 144 22.06 11.09 -16.56
N MET A 145 21.03 10.62 -17.26
CA MET A 145 21.16 9.83 -18.50
C MET A 145 21.35 10.66 -19.77
N SER A 146 21.25 11.98 -19.69
CA SER A 146 21.37 12.86 -20.85
C SER A 146 22.84 13.01 -21.26
N PRO A 147 23.19 12.78 -22.54
CA PRO A 147 24.58 12.85 -22.99
C PRO A 147 25.02 14.30 -23.25
N SER A 148 26.32 14.57 -23.14
CA SER A 148 26.91 15.86 -23.60
C SER A 148 27.28 15.83 -25.08
N ARG A 149 27.55 17.00 -25.69
CA ARG A 149 28.06 17.06 -27.07
C ARG A 149 29.31 16.19 -27.26
N ALA A 150 30.27 16.27 -26.33
CA ALA A 150 31.48 15.47 -26.38
C ALA A 150 31.22 13.95 -26.26
N ASP A 151 30.24 13.54 -25.45
CA ASP A 151 29.87 12.12 -25.33
C ASP A 151 29.23 11.61 -26.63
N VAL A 152 28.45 12.46 -27.30
CA VAL A 152 27.83 12.15 -28.58
C VAL A 152 28.86 12.11 -29.71
N ASP A 153 29.76 13.09 -29.80
CA ASP A 153 30.83 13.11 -30.81
C ASP A 153 31.74 11.89 -30.67
N ARG A 154 32.09 11.50 -29.43
CA ARG A 154 32.82 10.26 -29.18
C ARG A 154 32.04 9.03 -29.65
N ALA A 155 30.74 8.98 -29.36
CA ALA A 155 29.90 7.88 -29.81
C ALA A 155 29.84 7.81 -31.35
N HIS A 156 29.67 8.96 -32.02
CA HIS A 156 29.63 9.02 -33.48
C HIS A 156 30.98 8.59 -34.07
N ALA A 157 32.11 9.05 -33.54
CA ALA A 157 33.45 8.60 -33.96
C ALA A 157 33.64 7.08 -33.83
N GLU A 158 33.05 6.47 -32.79
CA GLU A 158 33.04 5.01 -32.58
C GLU A 158 31.95 4.26 -33.37
N ARG A 159 31.27 4.93 -34.30
CA ARG A 159 30.14 4.42 -35.10
C ARG A 159 28.99 3.92 -34.25
N ASN A 160 28.61 4.75 -33.29
CA ASN A 160 27.58 4.50 -32.32
C ASN A 160 26.67 5.73 -32.21
N TRP A 161 25.47 5.54 -31.67
CA TRP A 161 24.53 6.63 -31.40
C TRP A 161 24.05 6.58 -29.95
N LEU A 162 23.74 7.75 -29.41
CA LEU A 162 23.14 7.91 -28.09
C LEU A 162 21.71 8.41 -28.25
N THR A 163 20.91 8.20 -27.21
CA THR A 163 19.53 8.67 -27.20
C THR A 163 19.40 9.98 -26.45
N ILE A 164 18.68 10.95 -27.00
CA ILE A 164 18.51 12.30 -26.45
C ILE A 164 17.06 12.50 -26.05
N GLY A 165 16.82 13.11 -24.89
CA GLY A 165 15.50 13.51 -24.40
C GLY A 165 14.59 12.39 -23.87
N VAL A 166 14.99 11.12 -23.95
CA VAL A 166 14.16 9.98 -23.48
C VAL A 166 14.99 8.96 -22.71
N PHE A 167 14.32 8.13 -21.90
CA PHE A 167 14.96 7.06 -21.14
C PHE A 167 15.68 6.08 -22.06
N SER A 168 16.91 5.70 -21.71
CA SER A 168 17.72 4.80 -22.55
C SER A 168 18.71 3.98 -21.74
N MET A 169 18.47 2.66 -21.70
CA MET A 169 19.41 1.71 -21.11
C MET A 169 20.74 1.66 -21.88
N ARG A 170 20.75 2.07 -23.17
CA ARG A 170 21.98 2.23 -23.95
C ARG A 170 22.86 3.34 -23.37
N ASN A 171 22.25 4.47 -23.01
CA ASN A 171 22.96 5.57 -22.37
C ASN A 171 23.49 5.15 -21.00
N PHE A 172 22.70 4.40 -20.22
CA PHE A 172 23.09 3.95 -18.88
C PHE A 172 24.43 3.19 -18.87
N LYS A 173 24.64 2.28 -19.82
CA LYS A 173 25.90 1.53 -19.96
C LYS A 173 27.13 2.42 -20.22
N ASN A 174 26.92 3.58 -20.85
CA ASN A 174 27.96 4.54 -21.22
C ASN A 174 28.13 5.65 -20.17
N LEU A 175 27.36 5.65 -19.08
CA LEU A 175 27.51 6.63 -18.01
C LEU A 175 28.84 6.49 -17.28
N ARG A 176 29.44 7.63 -16.95
CA ARG A 176 30.56 7.73 -16.01
C ARG A 176 30.13 7.21 -14.63
N TRP A 177 31.08 6.64 -13.89
CA TRP A 177 30.82 5.99 -12.61
C TRP A 177 30.06 6.86 -11.58
N PRO A 178 30.40 8.16 -11.38
CA PRO A 178 29.65 9.01 -10.43
C PRO A 178 28.18 9.17 -10.81
N HIS A 179 27.87 9.42 -12.08
CA HIS A 179 26.48 9.53 -12.55
C HIS A 179 25.72 8.21 -12.45
N ARG A 180 26.41 7.09 -12.70
CA ARG A 180 25.83 5.74 -12.55
C ARG A 180 25.46 5.46 -11.10
N MET A 181 26.33 5.80 -10.14
CA MET A 181 26.05 5.62 -8.71
C MET A 181 24.87 6.47 -8.24
N LEU A 182 24.80 7.74 -8.63
CA LEU A 182 23.66 8.60 -8.30
C LEU A 182 22.35 8.05 -8.84
N TRP A 183 22.36 7.56 -10.08
CA TRP A 183 21.17 6.97 -10.70
C TRP A 183 20.71 5.71 -9.93
N VAL A 184 21.64 4.83 -9.55
CA VAL A 184 21.35 3.62 -8.77
C VAL A 184 20.80 3.97 -7.40
N LEU A 185 21.38 4.94 -6.70
CA LEU A 185 20.91 5.38 -5.38
C LEU A 185 19.51 6.00 -5.45
N LEU A 186 19.24 6.89 -6.41
CA LEU A 186 17.92 7.50 -6.59
C LEU A 186 16.84 6.46 -6.92
N THR A 187 17.18 5.48 -7.76
CA THR A 187 16.24 4.43 -8.18
C THR A 187 16.02 3.42 -7.06
N GLY A 188 17.08 2.95 -6.40
CA GLY A 188 17.02 1.99 -5.30
C GLY A 188 16.27 2.53 -4.09
N THR A 189 16.54 3.77 -3.68
CA THR A 189 15.77 4.40 -2.59
C THR A 189 14.32 4.63 -2.96
N SER A 190 13.99 4.90 -4.24
CA SER A 190 12.60 4.97 -4.70
C SER A 190 11.89 3.62 -4.59
N LEU A 191 12.57 2.52 -4.92
CA LEU A 191 12.03 1.17 -4.78
C LEU A 191 11.70 0.84 -3.31
N VAL A 192 12.62 1.14 -2.39
CA VAL A 192 12.40 0.93 -0.95
C VAL A 192 11.19 1.74 -0.47
N VAL A 193 11.12 3.02 -0.82
CA VAL A 193 9.98 3.90 -0.49
C VAL A 193 8.65 3.28 -0.94
N GLN A 194 8.56 2.77 -2.16
CA GLN A 194 7.32 2.16 -2.66
C GLN A 194 6.91 0.88 -1.92
N LEU A 195 7.88 0.14 -1.34
CA LEU A 195 7.63 -1.15 -0.69
C LEU A 195 7.24 -1.04 0.78
N ILE A 196 7.60 0.04 1.48
CA ILE A 196 7.43 0.11 2.95
C ILE A 196 6.74 1.39 3.44
N TYR A 197 6.50 2.40 2.61
CA TYR A 197 6.06 3.70 3.14
C TYR A 197 4.62 3.68 3.69
N ASN A 198 3.70 2.94 3.06
CA ASN A 198 2.34 2.79 3.60
C ASN A 198 2.31 1.99 4.91
N SER A 199 3.33 1.18 5.16
CA SER A 199 3.48 0.33 6.35
C SER A 199 3.94 1.08 7.60
N VAL A 200 4.34 2.36 7.45
CA VAL A 200 4.82 3.15 8.58
C VAL A 200 3.71 3.42 9.60
N ILE A 201 2.44 3.40 9.15
CA ILE A 201 1.27 3.57 9.98
C ILE A 201 0.30 2.43 9.69
N TYR A 202 -0.23 1.83 10.73
CA TYR A 202 -1.24 0.80 10.61
C TYR A 202 -2.18 0.81 11.81
N THR A 203 -3.31 0.14 11.68
CA THR A 203 -4.29 0.01 12.76
C THR A 203 -4.18 -1.37 13.41
N SER A 204 -4.27 -1.37 14.74
CA SER A 204 -4.47 -2.57 15.54
C SER A 204 -5.89 -2.56 16.09
N LEU A 205 -6.60 -3.67 15.91
CA LEU A 205 -7.99 -3.87 16.30
C LEU A 205 -8.01 -4.80 17.51
N ASN A 206 -8.65 -4.35 18.59
CA ASN A 206 -8.93 -5.23 19.71
C ASN A 206 -10.12 -6.12 19.39
N ALA A 207 -10.02 -7.38 19.76
CA ALA A 207 -11.10 -8.35 19.61
C ALA A 207 -11.39 -8.98 20.97
N ASN A 208 -12.40 -8.44 21.65
CA ASN A 208 -12.82 -8.86 22.97
C ASN A 208 -13.63 -10.16 22.88
N THR A 209 -13.22 -11.15 23.68
CA THR A 209 -14.08 -12.26 24.06
C THR A 209 -15.00 -11.81 25.19
N TYR A 210 -16.25 -12.28 25.21
CA TYR A 210 -17.23 -11.92 26.24
C TYR A 210 -18.22 -13.03 26.54
N ALA A 211 -18.76 -13.03 27.76
CA ALA A 211 -19.87 -13.89 28.15
C ALA A 211 -21.23 -13.24 27.84
N ALA A 212 -22.17 -14.03 27.37
CA ALA A 212 -23.56 -13.64 27.15
C ALA A 212 -24.47 -14.34 28.16
N LEU A 213 -25.13 -13.55 29.01
CA LEU A 213 -25.88 -14.01 30.17
C LEU A 213 -27.36 -13.64 30.02
N VAL A 214 -28.23 -14.38 30.70
CA VAL A 214 -29.64 -14.04 30.90
C VAL A 214 -29.90 -13.96 32.39
N ALA A 215 -30.44 -12.84 32.85
CA ALA A 215 -30.69 -12.57 34.25
C ALA A 215 -32.13 -12.06 34.48
N SER A 216 -32.70 -12.40 35.64
CA SER A 216 -34.03 -11.95 36.00
C SER A 216 -34.07 -10.44 36.30
N HIS A 217 -35.25 -9.83 36.26
CA HIS A 217 -35.44 -8.45 36.73
C HIS A 217 -34.98 -8.26 38.19
N ASP A 218 -35.10 -9.28 39.05
CA ASP A 218 -34.64 -9.20 40.45
C ASP A 218 -33.11 -9.15 40.56
N PHE A 219 -32.39 -9.68 39.56
CA PHE A 219 -30.94 -9.61 39.48
C PHE A 219 -30.44 -8.19 39.19
N VAL A 220 -31.10 -7.53 38.23
CA VAL A 220 -30.66 -6.23 37.69
C VAL A 220 -31.30 -5.02 38.36
N SER A 221 -32.24 -5.24 39.29
CA SER A 221 -32.92 -4.19 40.05
C SER A 221 -32.62 -4.26 41.55
N ASN A 222 -32.85 -3.16 42.25
CA ASN A 222 -32.63 -3.09 43.69
C ASN A 222 -33.77 -3.84 44.44
N THR A 223 -33.50 -5.08 44.85
CA THR A 223 -34.46 -5.95 45.55
C THR A 223 -34.02 -6.24 46.99
N SER A 224 -34.91 -6.76 47.82
CA SER A 224 -34.59 -7.21 49.18
C SER A 224 -33.86 -8.56 49.22
N ILE A 225 -33.57 -9.17 48.07
CA ILE A 225 -32.88 -10.46 47.98
C ILE A 225 -31.38 -10.23 48.17
N PRO A 226 -30.73 -10.88 49.14
CA PRO A 226 -29.30 -10.69 49.38
C PRO A 226 -28.45 -11.30 48.26
N ASN A 227 -27.28 -10.72 47.97
CA ASN A 227 -26.35 -11.23 46.95
C ASN A 227 -25.97 -12.71 47.17
N SER A 228 -25.86 -13.13 48.43
CA SER A 228 -25.57 -14.52 48.80
C SER A 228 -26.61 -15.52 48.29
N ALA A 229 -27.85 -15.10 48.05
CA ALA A 229 -28.88 -15.95 47.48
C ALA A 229 -28.68 -16.21 45.98
N PHE A 230 -28.10 -15.25 45.26
CA PHE A 230 -27.74 -15.40 43.85
C PHE A 230 -26.48 -16.25 43.69
N GLU A 231 -25.47 -16.02 44.54
CA GLU A 231 -24.25 -16.83 44.61
C GLU A 231 -24.58 -18.30 44.94
N ALA A 232 -25.45 -18.53 45.94
CA ALA A 232 -25.83 -19.88 46.35
C ALA A 232 -26.60 -20.66 45.26
N GLN A 233 -27.09 -20.00 44.20
CA GLN A 233 -27.83 -20.63 43.12
C GLN A 233 -27.06 -20.66 41.79
N SER A 234 -25.85 -20.10 41.76
CA SER A 234 -25.07 -19.89 40.53
C SER A 234 -23.63 -20.31 40.77
N CYS A 235 -23.25 -21.47 40.25
CA CYS A 235 -21.98 -22.13 40.50
C CYS A 235 -20.89 -21.81 39.47
N TYR A 236 -20.98 -20.65 38.80
CA TYR A 236 -20.03 -20.31 37.74
C TYR A 236 -18.66 -19.90 38.33
N PRO A 237 -17.55 -20.48 37.82
CA PRO A 237 -16.21 -19.99 38.13
C PRO A 237 -16.03 -18.54 37.66
N GLU A 238 -15.24 -17.76 38.41
CA GLU A 238 -14.90 -16.37 38.02
C GLU A 238 -14.20 -16.32 36.65
N ALA A 239 -13.40 -17.35 36.33
CA ALA A 239 -12.71 -17.46 35.05
C ALA A 239 -13.67 -17.56 33.85
N ASP A 240 -14.87 -18.11 34.04
CA ASP A 240 -15.86 -18.32 32.98
C ASP A 240 -16.79 -17.12 32.81
N LEU A 241 -17.00 -16.32 33.86
CA LEU A 241 -17.82 -15.10 33.79
C LEU A 241 -17.01 -13.82 33.60
N ALA A 242 -15.70 -13.85 33.87
CA ALA A 242 -14.88 -12.66 34.13
C ALA A 242 -15.29 -11.83 35.36
N TRP A 243 -16.30 -12.29 36.09
CA TRP A 243 -16.92 -11.57 37.18
C TRP A 243 -17.20 -12.49 38.35
N ASN A 244 -16.99 -11.96 39.56
CA ASN A 244 -17.70 -12.44 40.73
C ASN A 244 -19.17 -11.98 40.64
N ILE A 245 -20.13 -12.84 40.99
CA ILE A 245 -21.57 -12.54 40.89
C ILE A 245 -21.97 -11.30 41.72
N THR A 246 -21.40 -11.15 42.92
CA THR A 246 -21.63 -9.97 43.75
C THR A 246 -21.10 -8.71 43.08
N ASP A 247 -19.92 -8.77 42.49
CA ASP A 247 -19.30 -7.62 41.81
C ASP A 247 -20.05 -7.26 40.54
N LEU A 248 -20.47 -8.25 39.74
CA LEU A 248 -21.30 -8.07 38.55
C LEU A 248 -22.59 -7.32 38.88
N ARG A 249 -23.33 -7.81 39.88
CA ARG A 249 -24.57 -7.17 40.32
C ARG A 249 -24.31 -5.75 40.83
N THR A 250 -23.25 -5.55 41.60
CA THR A 250 -22.89 -4.23 42.12
C THR A 250 -22.57 -3.25 41.00
N SER A 251 -21.82 -3.68 39.98
CA SER A 251 -21.50 -2.89 38.79
C SER A 251 -22.75 -2.50 37.98
N ILE A 252 -23.69 -3.43 37.79
CA ILE A 252 -25.00 -3.16 37.16
C ILE A 252 -25.77 -2.08 37.95
N LEU A 253 -25.90 -2.25 39.27
CA LEU A 253 -26.66 -1.33 40.13
C LEU A 253 -25.99 0.05 40.24
N ASN A 254 -24.67 0.13 40.06
CA ASN A 254 -23.93 1.38 39.98
C ASN A 254 -24.10 2.11 38.63
N GLY A 255 -24.76 1.48 37.65
CA GLY A 255 -25.03 2.07 36.34
C GLY A 255 -23.85 2.00 35.36
N GLU A 256 -22.94 1.03 35.52
CA GLU A 256 -21.79 0.84 34.63
C GLU A 256 -22.17 0.11 33.32
N PHE A 257 -23.36 -0.50 33.27
CA PHE A 257 -23.91 -1.16 32.08
C PHE A 257 -24.89 -0.25 31.34
N GLU A 258 -24.75 -0.18 30.01
CA GLU A 258 -25.64 0.54 29.13
C GLU A 258 -26.89 -0.30 28.82
N VAL A 259 -28.08 0.28 29.02
CA VAL A 259 -29.35 -0.37 28.67
C VAL A 259 -29.62 -0.15 27.18
N LEU A 260 -29.77 -1.25 26.43
CA LEU A 260 -30.06 -1.26 24.99
C LEU A 260 -31.37 -2.00 24.72
N ASP A 261 -32.11 -1.51 23.73
CA ASP A 261 -33.24 -2.28 23.18
C ASP A 261 -32.74 -3.55 22.45
N PRO A 262 -33.60 -4.55 22.19
CA PRO A 262 -33.20 -5.81 21.59
C PRO A 262 -32.43 -5.65 20.27
N GLN A 263 -32.88 -4.74 19.39
CA GLN A 263 -32.26 -4.57 18.08
C GLN A 263 -30.92 -3.84 18.20
N ALA A 264 -30.83 -2.80 19.01
CA ALA A 264 -29.59 -2.09 19.30
C ALA A 264 -28.57 -3.01 19.97
N CYS A 265 -29.02 -3.94 20.83
CA CYS A 265 -28.16 -4.96 21.43
C CYS A 265 -27.58 -5.90 20.38
N ILE A 266 -28.43 -6.46 19.51
CA ILE A 266 -27.98 -7.31 18.40
C ILE A 266 -27.02 -6.54 17.51
N GLU A 267 -27.32 -5.30 17.14
CA GLU A 267 -26.44 -4.49 16.27
C GLU A 267 -25.08 -4.19 16.93
N ALA A 268 -25.06 -4.00 18.25
CA ALA A 268 -23.83 -3.77 19.01
C ALA A 268 -22.94 -5.00 19.09
N TYR A 269 -23.53 -6.20 19.19
CA TYR A 269 -22.80 -7.44 19.43
C TYR A 269 -22.63 -8.34 18.19
N ALA A 270 -23.44 -8.16 17.15
CA ALA A 270 -23.34 -8.87 15.87
C ALA A 270 -22.20 -8.32 14.98
N VAL A 271 -21.04 -8.05 15.58
CA VAL A 271 -19.82 -7.58 14.94
C VAL A 271 -18.70 -8.61 15.06
N GLU A 272 -17.98 -8.86 13.97
CA GLU A 272 -16.98 -9.94 13.89
C GLU A 272 -15.81 -9.76 14.87
N TYR A 273 -15.48 -8.51 15.18
CA TYR A 273 -14.42 -8.11 16.10
C TYR A 273 -14.95 -7.03 17.05
N LEU A 274 -15.56 -7.47 18.16
CA LEU A 274 -16.06 -6.57 19.19
C LEU A 274 -14.88 -5.87 19.88
N SER A 275 -14.88 -4.53 19.89
CA SER A 275 -13.71 -3.75 20.34
C SER A 275 -14.03 -2.74 21.44
N ASP A 276 -15.31 -2.40 21.62
CA ASP A 276 -15.81 -1.37 22.53
C ASP A 276 -16.70 -1.93 23.64
N ARG A 277 -17.00 -3.21 23.62
CA ARG A 277 -17.90 -3.87 24.57
C ARG A 277 -17.36 -5.21 25.04
N ARG A 278 -17.91 -5.68 26.15
CA ARG A 278 -17.66 -7.00 26.74
C ARG A 278 -18.96 -7.63 27.21
N THR A 279 -19.07 -8.04 28.47
CA THR A 279 -20.17 -8.84 29.02
C THR A 279 -21.53 -8.28 28.63
N VAL A 280 -22.43 -9.15 28.17
CA VAL A 280 -23.83 -8.78 27.84
C VAL A 280 -24.79 -9.57 28.71
N ILE A 281 -25.81 -8.89 29.24
CA ILE A 281 -26.83 -9.49 30.08
C ILE A 281 -28.19 -9.18 29.48
N ALA A 282 -28.85 -10.18 28.93
CA ALA A 282 -30.20 -10.07 28.43
C ALA A 282 -31.21 -10.22 29.57
N VAL A 283 -32.24 -9.38 29.55
CA VAL A 283 -33.31 -9.37 30.55
C VAL A 283 -34.61 -9.83 29.87
N PRO A 284 -35.23 -10.93 30.34
CA PRO A 284 -36.46 -11.44 29.73
C PRO A 284 -37.65 -10.50 29.89
N SER A 285 -38.62 -10.56 28.97
CA SER A 285 -39.89 -9.81 29.08
C SER A 285 -40.83 -10.32 30.17
N GLU A 286 -40.70 -11.60 30.54
CA GLU A 286 -41.51 -12.22 31.59
C GLU A 286 -40.71 -12.32 32.90
N SER A 287 -41.34 -11.95 34.02
CA SER A 287 -40.72 -12.05 35.33
C SER A 287 -40.50 -13.50 35.75
N MET A 288 -39.24 -13.88 35.99
CA MET A 288 -38.83 -15.24 36.37
C MET A 288 -39.11 -15.59 37.85
N THR A 289 -40.36 -15.48 38.30
CA THR A 289 -40.72 -15.48 39.74
C THR A 289 -40.31 -16.73 40.54
N LEU A 290 -40.24 -17.91 39.92
CA LEU A 290 -39.84 -19.17 40.58
C LEU A 290 -38.32 -19.43 40.57
N ASN A 291 -37.56 -18.71 39.76
CA ASN A 291 -36.12 -18.91 39.53
C ASN A 291 -35.35 -17.58 39.49
N SER A 292 -35.86 -16.55 40.17
CA SER A 292 -35.34 -15.19 40.00
C SER A 292 -33.92 -15.01 40.54
N THR A 293 -33.45 -15.94 41.40
CA THR A 293 -32.09 -15.98 41.93
C THR A 293 -31.07 -16.69 41.06
N ARG A 294 -31.47 -17.25 39.91
CA ARG A 294 -30.58 -17.99 39.01
C ARG A 294 -30.06 -17.09 37.88
N LEU A 295 -28.77 -17.25 37.58
CA LEU A 295 -28.16 -16.74 36.36
C LEU A 295 -28.12 -17.84 35.30
N TYR A 296 -28.34 -17.46 34.05
CA TYR A 296 -28.32 -18.36 32.91
C TYR A 296 -27.24 -17.90 31.92
N MET A 297 -26.44 -18.83 31.41
CA MET A 297 -25.46 -18.62 30.37
C MET A 297 -26.11 -18.90 29.01
N SER A 298 -26.08 -17.91 28.12
CA SER A 298 -26.52 -18.05 26.73
C SER A 298 -25.40 -18.49 25.79
N GLY A 299 -24.15 -18.26 26.18
CA GLY A 299 -22.95 -18.66 25.45
C GLY A 299 -21.86 -17.60 25.54
N TYR A 300 -20.91 -17.67 24.63
CA TYR A 300 -19.79 -16.74 24.54
C TYR A 300 -19.73 -16.11 23.15
N GLY A 301 -19.34 -14.85 23.11
CA GLY A 301 -18.94 -14.20 21.86
C GLY A 301 -17.43 -14.31 21.68
N TRP A 302 -17.02 -14.77 20.50
CA TRP A 302 -15.62 -14.96 20.15
C TRP A 302 -15.26 -14.16 18.89
N PRO A 303 -14.01 -13.67 18.78
CA PRO A 303 -13.52 -13.07 17.55
C PRO A 303 -13.60 -14.01 16.36
N ALA A 304 -14.22 -13.57 15.26
CA ALA A 304 -14.40 -14.40 14.09
C ALA A 304 -13.07 -14.76 13.42
N ARG A 305 -12.89 -16.05 13.09
CA ARG A 305 -11.82 -16.58 12.21
C ARG A 305 -10.38 -16.32 12.65
N ILE A 306 -10.15 -15.93 13.91
CA ILE A 306 -8.79 -15.77 14.45
C ILE A 306 -8.08 -17.13 14.57
N TYR A 307 -8.83 -18.18 14.95
CA TYR A 307 -8.30 -19.50 15.28
C TYR A 307 -7.74 -20.29 14.09
N GLU A 308 -8.31 -20.11 12.90
CA GLU A 308 -7.83 -20.75 11.66
C GLU A 308 -6.50 -20.15 11.17
N ALA A 309 -6.19 -18.93 11.62
CA ALA A 309 -5.06 -18.15 11.16
C ALA A 309 -3.85 -18.18 12.12
N ILE A 310 -4.03 -18.67 13.34
CA ILE A 310 -2.99 -18.76 14.37
C ILE A 310 -2.48 -20.21 14.48
N PRO A 311 -1.16 -20.45 14.55
CA PRO A 311 -0.61 -21.79 14.77
C PRO A 311 -1.18 -22.49 16.00
N SER A 312 -1.52 -23.78 15.87
CA SER A 312 -2.20 -24.55 16.92
C SER A 312 -1.44 -24.62 18.25
N ASN A 313 -0.11 -24.63 18.22
CA ASN A 313 0.74 -24.61 19.42
C ASN A 313 0.70 -23.27 20.16
N VAL A 314 0.49 -22.16 19.44
CA VAL A 314 0.31 -20.83 20.02
C VAL A 314 -1.07 -20.73 20.66
N MET A 315 -2.09 -21.26 19.97
CA MET A 315 -3.46 -21.38 20.46
C MET A 315 -3.58 -22.18 21.77
N GLN A 316 -2.97 -23.36 21.84
CA GLN A 316 -2.99 -24.20 23.05
C GLN A 316 -2.37 -23.51 24.27
N ASN A 317 -1.36 -22.66 24.06
CA ASN A 317 -0.67 -21.91 25.12
C ASN A 317 -1.34 -20.56 25.44
N SER A 318 -2.41 -20.20 24.72
CA SER A 318 -3.05 -18.89 24.84
C SER A 318 -4.26 -18.86 25.78
N GLY A 319 -4.70 -20.02 26.28
CA GLY A 319 -5.90 -20.14 27.11
C GLY A 319 -7.22 -19.99 26.34
N LEU A 320 -7.18 -19.69 25.03
CA LEU A 320 -8.37 -19.50 24.18
C LEU A 320 -9.08 -20.80 23.79
N THR A 321 -8.35 -21.91 23.75
CA THR A 321 -8.95 -23.25 23.74
C THR A 321 -8.96 -23.67 25.20
N GLY A 322 -10.14 -23.74 25.84
CA GLY A 322 -10.24 -24.21 27.22
C GLY A 322 -9.36 -25.43 27.43
N GLN A 323 -8.47 -25.38 28.44
CA GLN A 323 -7.60 -26.49 28.79
C GLN A 323 -8.45 -27.64 29.38
N LEU A 324 -9.16 -28.39 28.54
CA LEU A 324 -9.61 -29.72 28.92
C LEU A 324 -8.42 -30.68 28.74
N ASN A 325 -7.52 -30.66 29.72
CA ASN A 325 -6.53 -31.70 29.91
C ASN A 325 -7.24 -32.97 30.41
N ASN A 326 -7.85 -33.73 29.50
CA ASN A 326 -8.01 -35.18 29.70
C ASN A 326 -8.06 -35.85 28.32
N GLY A 327 -7.05 -36.67 28.05
CA GLY A 327 -6.75 -37.15 26.72
C GLY A 327 -7.90 -37.90 26.06
N SER A 328 -8.34 -37.41 24.91
CA SER A 328 -8.38 -38.15 23.64
C SER A 328 -9.14 -37.41 22.53
N GLU A 329 -9.92 -36.37 22.84
CA GLU A 329 -10.60 -35.57 21.81
C GLU A 329 -10.57 -34.09 22.19
N ALA A 330 -9.81 -33.30 21.43
CA ALA A 330 -9.87 -31.85 21.52
C ALA A 330 -11.22 -31.40 20.95
N TYR A 331 -12.17 -31.07 21.82
CA TYR A 331 -13.39 -30.38 21.40
C TYR A 331 -13.01 -28.99 20.89
N SER A 332 -12.82 -28.91 19.58
CA SER A 332 -12.79 -27.68 18.82
C SER A 332 -14.15 -27.01 19.01
N TYR A 333 -14.24 -25.98 19.86
CA TYR A 333 -15.33 -25.01 19.80
C TYR A 333 -15.48 -24.62 18.33
N SER A 334 -16.61 -24.95 17.71
CA SER A 334 -16.77 -24.79 16.25
C SER A 334 -16.44 -23.35 15.87
N THR A 335 -15.41 -23.17 15.06
CA THR A 335 -14.85 -21.88 14.62
C THR A 335 -15.79 -21.08 13.69
N GLY A 336 -17.07 -21.46 13.58
CA GLY A 336 -17.99 -21.00 12.54
C GLY A 336 -18.82 -19.77 12.88
N ASP A 337 -19.36 -19.65 14.09
CA ASP A 337 -20.43 -18.67 14.35
C ASP A 337 -20.14 -17.81 15.60
N ALA A 338 -19.41 -16.71 15.40
CA ALA A 338 -19.15 -15.67 16.42
C ALA A 338 -20.43 -15.13 17.09
N PHE A 339 -21.58 -15.33 16.43
CA PHE A 339 -22.90 -14.85 16.83
C PHE A 339 -23.83 -16.00 17.27
N SER A 340 -23.34 -17.23 17.38
CA SER A 340 -24.16 -18.40 17.70
C SER A 340 -25.05 -18.19 18.93
N TRP A 341 -24.54 -17.54 19.98
CA TRP A 341 -25.32 -17.21 21.18
C TRP A 341 -26.57 -16.36 20.88
N ILE A 342 -26.55 -15.53 19.83
CA ILE A 342 -27.68 -14.69 19.38
C ILE A 342 -28.74 -15.52 18.65
N CYS A 343 -28.33 -16.47 17.81
CA CYS A 343 -29.25 -17.27 16.97
C CYS A 343 -29.62 -18.65 17.56
N ALA A 344 -29.05 -19.05 18.70
CA ALA A 344 -29.08 -20.43 19.21
C ALA A 344 -30.48 -21.05 19.34
N TRP A 345 -31.55 -20.24 19.39
CA TRP A 345 -32.93 -20.69 19.55
C TRP A 345 -33.61 -21.15 18.24
N SER A 346 -33.10 -20.79 17.06
CA SER A 346 -33.83 -20.96 15.80
C SER A 346 -33.25 -22.08 14.94
N ASP A 347 -33.94 -23.24 14.91
CA ASP A 347 -33.64 -24.36 13.99
C ASP A 347 -33.74 -23.96 12.50
N ASP A 348 -34.40 -22.84 12.19
CA ASP A 348 -34.56 -22.31 10.84
C ASP A 348 -33.24 -21.84 10.19
N TYR A 349 -32.16 -21.67 10.96
CA TYR A 349 -30.89 -21.18 10.45
C TYR A 349 -29.76 -22.19 10.71
N GLN A 350 -29.22 -22.76 9.62
CA GLN A 350 -28.08 -23.68 9.68
C GLN A 350 -26.76 -22.99 10.09
N SER A 351 -26.67 -21.65 9.99
CA SER A 351 -25.54 -20.85 10.48
C SER A 351 -25.95 -19.41 10.84
N CYS A 352 -25.34 -18.84 11.88
CA CYS A 352 -25.65 -17.51 12.39
C CYS A 352 -24.68 -16.45 11.83
N THR A 353 -25.07 -15.80 10.72
CA THR A 353 -24.34 -14.65 10.15
C THR A 353 -24.77 -13.34 10.79
N THR A 354 -23.98 -12.25 10.63
CA THR A 354 -24.39 -10.90 11.06
C THR A 354 -25.78 -10.51 10.52
N LYS A 355 -26.08 -10.84 9.26
CA LYS A 355 -27.40 -10.55 8.65
C LYS A 355 -28.50 -11.37 9.30
N THR A 356 -28.24 -12.64 9.58
CA THR A 356 -29.17 -13.54 10.26
C THR A 356 -29.47 -13.02 11.66
N ALA A 357 -28.43 -12.72 12.44
CA ALA A 357 -28.55 -12.16 13.78
C ALA A 357 -29.36 -10.85 13.76
N GLN A 358 -29.03 -9.90 12.88
CA GLN A 358 -29.74 -8.63 12.74
C GLN A 358 -31.21 -8.75 12.30
N SER A 359 -31.60 -9.89 11.72
CA SER A 359 -32.98 -10.14 11.31
C SER A 359 -33.85 -10.78 12.41
N MET A 360 -33.29 -11.06 13.58
CA MET A 360 -34.00 -11.71 14.70
C MET A 360 -35.04 -10.75 15.31
N SER A 361 -36.31 -11.03 15.06
CA SER A 361 -37.43 -10.33 15.69
C SER A 361 -38.70 -11.20 15.66
N PRO A 362 -39.31 -11.56 16.82
CA PRO A 362 -38.90 -11.24 18.18
C PRO A 362 -37.62 -11.96 18.60
N TRP A 363 -36.81 -11.35 19.48
CA TRP A 363 -35.53 -11.92 19.92
C TRP A 363 -35.74 -12.84 21.13
N THR A 364 -35.35 -14.11 20.99
CA THR A 364 -35.43 -15.11 22.06
C THR A 364 -34.06 -15.77 22.20
N LEU A 365 -33.56 -15.83 23.44
CA LEU A 365 -32.28 -16.46 23.76
C LEU A 365 -32.47 -17.79 24.47
N LEU A 366 -31.54 -18.72 24.24
CA LEU A 366 -31.41 -19.93 25.03
C LEU A 366 -30.48 -19.69 26.19
N GLY A 367 -30.98 -19.89 27.41
CA GLY A 367 -30.16 -19.88 28.62
C GLY A 367 -30.02 -21.27 29.22
N GLN A 368 -28.82 -21.60 29.70
CA GLN A 368 -28.53 -22.77 30.52
C GLN A 368 -28.02 -22.33 31.88
N THR A 369 -28.43 -23.00 32.95
CA THR A 369 -28.03 -22.64 34.32
C THR A 369 -27.09 -23.69 34.91
N TRP A 370 -26.03 -23.23 35.59
CA TRP A 370 -25.14 -24.07 36.38
C TRP A 370 -25.47 -23.88 37.87
N THR A 371 -26.35 -24.74 38.37
CA THR A 371 -26.82 -24.70 39.76
C THR A 371 -26.08 -25.71 40.62
N PRO A 372 -25.99 -25.53 41.95
CA PRO A 372 -25.46 -26.55 42.83
C PRO A 372 -26.13 -27.91 42.59
N SER A 373 -25.34 -28.97 42.68
CA SER A 373 -25.83 -30.34 42.65
C SER A 373 -26.31 -30.70 44.06
N THR A 374 -27.61 -30.99 44.22
CA THR A 374 -28.12 -31.51 45.50
C THR A 374 -27.82 -33.00 45.58
N SER A 375 -27.00 -33.38 46.54
CA SER A 375 -26.59 -34.76 46.79
C SER A 375 -27.17 -35.29 48.08
N ILE A 376 -27.44 -36.60 48.10
CA ILE A 376 -27.82 -37.35 49.29
C ILE A 376 -26.70 -38.33 49.63
N GLN A 377 -26.39 -38.42 50.91
CA GLN A 377 -25.34 -39.31 51.42
C GLN A 377 -25.91 -40.14 52.57
N GLN A 378 -25.79 -41.47 52.47
CA GLN A 378 -26.22 -42.40 53.52
C GLN A 378 -25.04 -43.06 54.26
N SER A 379 -23.92 -43.27 53.58
CA SER A 379 -22.68 -43.79 54.15
C SER A 379 -21.46 -43.05 53.57
N ASN A 380 -20.27 -43.22 54.14
CA ASN A 380 -19.05 -42.56 53.63
C ASN A 380 -18.68 -42.97 52.19
N GLU A 381 -19.27 -44.04 51.64
CA GLU A 381 -18.98 -44.57 50.30
C GLU A 381 -20.13 -44.37 49.30
N THR A 382 -21.27 -43.80 49.70
CA THR A 382 -22.46 -43.65 48.82
C THR A 382 -22.98 -42.21 48.80
N ILE A 383 -22.43 -41.38 47.91
CA ILE A 383 -22.95 -40.04 47.56
C ILE A 383 -23.67 -40.17 46.22
N LEU A 384 -24.94 -39.79 46.18
CA LEU A 384 -25.70 -39.71 44.93
C LEU A 384 -26.25 -38.32 44.72
N ASP A 385 -26.04 -37.84 43.52
CA ASP A 385 -26.55 -36.58 43.03
C ASP A 385 -27.18 -36.80 41.65
N TRP A 386 -27.63 -35.72 41.00
CA TRP A 386 -28.31 -35.85 39.72
C TRP A 386 -27.38 -36.44 38.63
N GLU A 387 -26.08 -36.13 38.67
CA GLU A 387 -25.07 -36.63 37.73
C GLU A 387 -24.91 -38.13 37.91
N THR A 388 -24.59 -38.57 39.12
CA THR A 388 -24.39 -39.98 39.45
C THR A 388 -25.63 -40.81 39.13
N VAL A 389 -26.82 -40.34 39.51
CA VAL A 389 -28.09 -41.05 39.28
C VAL A 389 -28.40 -41.22 37.80
N SER A 390 -28.07 -40.23 36.97
CA SER A 390 -28.34 -40.30 35.53
C SER A 390 -27.49 -41.33 34.78
N TRP A 391 -26.33 -41.74 35.34
CA TRP A 391 -25.48 -42.80 34.81
C TRP A 391 -25.73 -44.17 35.44
N THR A 392 -26.48 -44.23 36.54
CA THR A 392 -26.64 -45.46 37.33
C THR A 392 -27.87 -46.25 36.88
N SER A 393 -27.69 -47.53 36.58
CA SER A 393 -28.79 -48.43 36.22
C SER A 393 -29.70 -48.71 37.43
N ASP A 394 -30.96 -49.08 37.16
CA ASP A 394 -31.91 -49.43 38.24
C ASP A 394 -31.43 -50.64 39.09
N ALA A 395 -30.59 -51.50 38.50
CA ALA A 395 -29.96 -52.64 39.16
C ALA A 395 -28.80 -52.23 40.10
N GLU A 396 -28.04 -51.19 39.76
CA GLU A 396 -26.97 -50.65 40.60
C GLU A 396 -27.54 -49.84 41.78
N LEU A 397 -28.59 -49.04 41.55
CA LEU A 397 -29.32 -48.34 42.62
C LEU A 397 -29.91 -49.29 43.68
N GLN A 398 -30.18 -50.55 43.32
CA GLN A 398 -30.65 -51.58 44.26
C GLN A 398 -29.56 -52.02 45.24
N TYR A 399 -28.29 -52.01 44.83
CA TYR A 399 -27.15 -52.40 45.67
C TYR A 399 -26.81 -51.30 46.68
N ASP A 400 -26.85 -50.04 46.24
CA ASP A 400 -26.48 -48.89 47.07
C ASP A 400 -27.56 -48.49 48.09
N TRP A 401 -28.83 -48.87 47.87
CA TRP A 401 -29.98 -48.51 48.72
C TRP A 401 -30.85 -49.71 49.09
N SER A 402 -30.24 -50.66 49.78
CA SER A 402 -30.96 -51.78 50.38
C SER A 402 -31.94 -51.29 51.46
N GLY A 403 -33.25 -51.49 51.25
CA GLY A 403 -34.30 -51.10 52.20
C GLY A 403 -35.39 -50.16 51.65
N LEU A 404 -35.29 -49.74 50.39
CA LEU A 404 -36.38 -49.09 49.65
C LEU A 404 -37.09 -50.07 48.69
N ASN A 405 -38.37 -49.84 48.43
CA ASN A 405 -39.10 -50.57 47.39
C ASN A 405 -38.79 -50.03 45.99
N GLU A 406 -39.10 -50.78 44.93
CA GLU A 406 -38.83 -50.39 43.53
C GLU A 406 -39.46 -49.03 43.17
N THR A 407 -40.69 -48.77 43.61
CA THR A 407 -41.39 -47.50 43.38
C THR A 407 -40.75 -46.34 44.12
N GLU A 408 -40.32 -46.54 45.37
CA GLU A 408 -39.64 -45.52 46.18
C GLU A 408 -38.28 -45.13 45.58
N ARG A 409 -37.53 -46.12 45.07
CA ARG A 409 -36.27 -45.88 44.35
C ARG A 409 -36.49 -45.11 43.06
N ALA A 410 -37.48 -45.50 42.24
CA ALA A 410 -37.80 -44.82 41.00
C ALA A 410 -38.21 -43.35 41.25
N GLU A 411 -39.03 -43.10 42.26
CA GLU A 411 -39.45 -41.73 42.61
C GLU A 411 -38.30 -40.88 43.17
N LEU A 412 -37.41 -41.47 43.99
CA LEU A 412 -36.21 -40.79 44.48
C LEU A 412 -35.24 -40.47 43.33
N LYS A 413 -35.04 -41.42 42.41
CA LYS A 413 -34.27 -41.25 41.18
C LYS A 413 -34.82 -40.10 40.35
N THR A 414 -36.11 -40.12 40.01
CA THR A 414 -36.75 -39.03 39.25
C THR A 414 -36.64 -37.68 39.97
N LYS A 415 -36.74 -37.67 41.30
CA LYS A 415 -36.60 -36.43 42.07
C LYS A 415 -35.17 -35.90 42.03
N LEU A 416 -34.15 -36.76 42.15
CA LEU A 416 -32.74 -36.40 42.03
C LEU A 416 -32.39 -35.95 40.60
N GLU A 417 -32.86 -36.65 39.58
CA GLU A 417 -32.69 -36.28 38.16
C GLU A 417 -33.22 -34.87 37.86
N ALA A 418 -34.28 -34.44 38.56
CA ALA A 418 -34.82 -33.09 38.47
C ALA A 418 -33.93 -32.01 39.14
N ASN A 419 -32.82 -32.38 39.80
CA ASN A 419 -31.94 -31.54 40.65
C ASN A 419 -32.72 -30.50 41.47
N PRO A 420 -33.42 -30.96 42.52
CA PRO A 420 -34.22 -30.09 43.37
C PRO A 420 -33.30 -29.19 44.19
N THR A 421 -33.81 -28.05 44.65
CA THR A 421 -33.07 -27.26 45.65
C THR A 421 -32.89 -28.06 46.94
N LEU A 422 -31.88 -27.70 47.74
CA LEU A 422 -31.63 -28.32 49.05
C LEU A 422 -32.89 -28.40 49.92
N GLU A 423 -33.69 -27.34 49.95
CA GLU A 423 -34.92 -27.26 50.73
C GLU A 423 -36.06 -28.09 50.12
N GLN A 424 -36.19 -28.11 48.79
CA GLN A 424 -37.14 -29.01 48.11
C GLN A 424 -36.79 -30.48 48.36
N MET A 425 -35.51 -30.82 48.44
CA MET A 425 -35.06 -32.17 48.70
C MET A 425 -35.31 -32.57 50.15
N LYS A 426 -34.90 -31.74 51.11
CA LYS A 426 -35.22 -31.95 52.53
C LYS A 426 -36.72 -32.11 52.74
N SER A 427 -37.52 -31.23 52.14
CA SER A 427 -38.98 -31.31 52.21
C SER A 427 -39.48 -32.64 51.63
N PHE A 428 -39.02 -33.05 50.46
CA PHE A 428 -39.45 -34.31 49.82
C PHE A 428 -39.10 -35.53 50.69
N ILE A 429 -37.89 -35.58 51.24
CA ILE A 429 -37.43 -36.69 52.09
C ILE A 429 -38.21 -36.75 53.40
N HIS A 430 -38.42 -35.62 54.08
CA HIS A 430 -39.03 -35.62 55.42
C HIS A 430 -40.56 -35.62 55.43
N THR A 431 -41.23 -35.20 54.35
CA THR A 431 -42.71 -35.22 54.28
C THR A 431 -43.28 -36.55 53.77
N ARG A 432 -42.46 -37.36 53.10
CA ARG A 432 -42.86 -38.67 52.57
C ARG A 432 -42.74 -39.76 53.66
N THR A 433 -43.69 -40.69 53.68
CA THR A 433 -43.59 -41.92 54.49
C THR A 433 -42.83 -43.00 53.73
N TRP A 434 -41.66 -43.40 54.25
CA TRP A 434 -40.81 -44.44 53.66
C TRP A 434 -41.09 -45.81 54.27
N SER A 435 -40.91 -46.88 53.48
CA SER A 435 -41.03 -48.28 53.94
C SER A 435 -40.04 -48.59 55.08
N ASN A 436 -38.84 -48.00 55.02
CA ASN A 436 -37.89 -48.00 56.14
C ASN A 436 -38.00 -46.69 56.95
N LYS A 437 -38.46 -46.77 58.19
CA LYS A 437 -38.74 -45.60 59.05
C LYS A 437 -37.50 -44.79 59.45
N THR A 438 -36.31 -45.39 59.45
CA THR A 438 -35.05 -44.70 59.79
C THR A 438 -34.35 -44.11 58.58
N PHE A 439 -34.91 -44.29 57.38
CA PHE A 439 -34.29 -43.88 56.13
C PHE A 439 -34.06 -42.36 56.06
N ALA A 440 -35.11 -41.57 56.25
CA ALA A 440 -35.04 -40.11 56.16
C ALA A 440 -34.04 -39.48 57.14
N ASP A 441 -33.92 -40.06 58.34
CA ASP A 441 -33.02 -39.57 59.39
C ASP A 441 -31.56 -40.04 59.21
N SER A 442 -31.34 -41.08 58.39
CA SER A 442 -30.01 -41.60 58.07
C SER A 442 -29.29 -40.82 56.96
N LEU A 443 -29.97 -39.86 56.34
CA LEU A 443 -29.47 -39.13 55.18
C LEU A 443 -28.85 -37.79 55.57
N THR A 444 -27.66 -37.52 55.03
CA THR A 444 -27.12 -36.16 54.95
C THR A 444 -27.44 -35.61 53.56
N ILE A 445 -28.16 -34.49 53.51
CA ILE A 445 -28.52 -33.81 52.26
C ILE A 445 -27.70 -32.53 52.17
N ASN A 446 -26.83 -32.46 51.17
CA ASN A 446 -25.98 -31.30 50.92
C ASN A 446 -26.23 -30.77 49.52
N ALA A 447 -25.88 -29.50 49.31
CA ALA A 447 -25.82 -28.91 47.98
C ALA A 447 -24.43 -28.28 47.81
N SER A 448 -23.73 -28.63 46.75
CA SER A 448 -22.40 -28.12 46.45
C SER A 448 -22.27 -27.85 44.96
N CYS A 449 -21.46 -26.86 44.62
CA CYS A 449 -20.99 -26.71 43.25
C CYS A 449 -20.01 -27.85 42.93
N SER A 450 -20.07 -28.38 41.70
CA SER A 450 -19.01 -29.28 41.23
C SER A 450 -17.67 -28.53 41.23
N THR A 451 -16.59 -29.24 41.54
CA THR A 451 -15.21 -28.71 41.44
C THR A 451 -14.64 -28.84 40.04
N ASP A 452 -15.34 -29.54 39.14
CA ASP A 452 -14.96 -29.66 37.75
C ASP A 452 -15.34 -28.37 37.00
N ASP A 453 -14.53 -27.99 36.00
CA ASP A 453 -14.77 -26.81 35.17
C ASP A 453 -16.18 -26.87 34.54
N TRP A 454 -16.79 -25.73 34.24
CA TRP A 454 -18.09 -25.69 33.57
C TRP A 454 -17.99 -26.38 32.20
N ILE A 455 -18.50 -27.61 32.13
CA ILE A 455 -18.64 -28.37 30.89
C ILE A 455 -20.14 -28.48 30.63
N PRO A 456 -20.65 -28.07 29.46
CA PRO A 456 -22.06 -28.21 29.12
C PRO A 456 -22.50 -29.67 29.38
N ALA A 457 -23.44 -29.87 30.30
CA ALA A 457 -23.87 -31.20 30.73
C ALA A 457 -24.41 -32.04 29.55
N ASP A 458 -24.85 -31.40 28.47
CA ASP A 458 -25.32 -32.01 27.23
C ASP A 458 -24.20 -32.57 26.34
N ALA A 459 -22.95 -32.17 26.53
CA ALA A 459 -21.81 -32.63 25.73
C ALA A 459 -21.30 -34.03 26.12
N PHE A 460 -21.53 -34.45 27.36
CA PHE A 460 -21.01 -35.74 27.88
C PHE A 460 -22.09 -36.72 28.31
N MET A 461 -23.31 -36.27 28.60
CA MET A 461 -24.30 -37.10 29.28
C MET A 461 -25.46 -37.49 28.36
N TYR A 462 -25.34 -38.66 27.72
CA TYR A 462 -26.46 -39.33 27.06
C TYR A 462 -27.53 -39.69 28.12
N GLY A 463 -28.46 -38.78 28.39
CA GLY A 463 -29.57 -39.00 29.33
C GLY A 463 -29.81 -37.88 30.35
N ALA A 464 -28.94 -36.86 30.43
CA ALA A 464 -29.23 -35.69 31.28
C ALA A 464 -30.48 -34.94 30.77
N PRO A 465 -31.37 -34.46 31.64
CA PRO A 465 -32.49 -33.62 31.21
C PRO A 465 -31.95 -32.35 30.54
N GLN A 466 -32.35 -32.09 29.30
CA GLN A 466 -31.95 -30.86 28.61
C GLN A 466 -32.50 -29.63 29.35
N ARG A 467 -31.65 -28.88 30.05
CA ARG A 467 -32.02 -27.66 30.79
C ARG A 467 -31.81 -26.38 29.98
N LYS A 468 -32.16 -26.43 28.70
CA LYS A 468 -32.19 -25.26 27.82
C LYS A 468 -33.54 -24.58 27.99
N ILE A 469 -33.54 -23.33 28.43
CA ILE A 469 -34.76 -22.54 28.61
C ILE A 469 -34.73 -21.37 27.64
N ALA A 470 -35.86 -21.13 26.95
CA ALA A 470 -36.04 -19.97 26.10
C ALA A 470 -36.47 -18.76 26.90
N PHE A 471 -35.88 -17.61 26.58
CA PHE A 471 -36.21 -16.33 27.16
C PHE A 471 -36.52 -15.31 26.06
N PRO A 472 -37.79 -14.89 25.89
CA PRO A 472 -38.11 -13.71 25.10
C PRO A 472 -37.47 -12.48 25.74
N ILE A 473 -36.66 -11.73 25.02
CA ILE A 473 -35.85 -10.64 25.57
C ILE A 473 -36.55 -9.29 25.44
N ASP A 474 -36.61 -8.54 26.54
CA ASP A 474 -37.14 -7.17 26.58
C ASP A 474 -36.08 -6.12 26.29
N HIS A 475 -34.92 -6.23 26.94
CA HIS A 475 -33.77 -5.36 26.74
C HIS A 475 -32.48 -6.09 27.16
N CYS A 476 -31.33 -5.51 26.85
CA CYS A 476 -30.04 -6.01 27.34
C CYS A 476 -29.24 -4.91 28.05
N LEU A 477 -28.39 -5.34 28.97
CA LEU A 477 -27.38 -4.55 29.63
C LEU A 477 -26.02 -4.89 29.01
N SER A 478 -25.34 -3.88 28.49
CA SER A 478 -24.07 -4.04 27.79
C SER A 478 -22.94 -3.35 28.55
N GLU A 479 -21.88 -4.11 28.84
CA GLU A 479 -20.63 -3.56 29.38
C GLU A 479 -19.90 -2.78 28.28
N ASN A 480 -19.83 -1.46 28.40
CA ASN A 480 -19.12 -0.61 27.45
C ASN A 480 -17.71 -0.29 27.97
N THR A 481 -16.69 -0.79 27.28
CA THR A 481 -15.28 -0.58 27.65
C THR A 481 -14.64 0.59 26.92
N GLY A 482 -15.39 1.26 26.02
CA GLY A 482 -14.90 2.28 25.10
C GLY A 482 -14.00 1.67 24.03
N GLY A 483 -14.34 1.83 22.75
CA GLY A 483 -13.62 1.21 21.63
C GLY A 483 -12.10 1.33 21.77
N GLN A 484 -11.42 0.20 21.80
CA GLN A 484 -9.96 0.15 21.93
C GLN A 484 -9.32 -0.21 20.58
N CYS A 485 -9.41 0.69 19.61
CA CYS A 485 -8.59 0.62 18.41
C CYS A 485 -7.35 1.47 18.58
N ARG A 486 -6.20 0.94 18.14
CA ARG A 486 -4.93 1.66 18.18
C ARG A 486 -4.47 2.02 16.78
N LEU A 487 -4.09 3.28 16.59
CA LEU A 487 -3.30 3.71 15.44
C LEU A 487 -1.82 3.66 15.83
N LEU A 488 -1.04 2.86 15.12
CA LEU A 488 0.36 2.60 15.46
C LEU A 488 1.28 3.24 14.42
N TYR A 489 2.41 3.75 14.90
CA TYR A 489 3.54 4.23 14.11
C TYR A 489 4.73 3.28 14.26
N HIS A 490 5.19 2.70 13.16
CA HIS A 490 6.33 1.78 13.17
C HIS A 490 7.66 2.54 13.00
N MET A 491 8.30 2.86 14.13
CA MET A 491 9.49 3.72 14.17
C MET A 491 10.65 3.22 13.28
N PRO A 492 11.00 1.91 13.23
CA PRO A 492 12.06 1.42 12.36
C PRO A 492 11.83 1.74 10.88
N ILE A 493 10.59 1.61 10.39
CA ILE A 493 10.24 1.96 9.00
C ILE A 493 10.40 3.46 8.79
N GLY A 494 9.92 4.27 9.73
CA GLY A 494 10.11 5.73 9.70
C GLY A 494 11.57 6.15 9.59
N VAL A 495 12.46 5.52 10.35
CA VAL A 495 13.91 5.77 10.28
C VAL A 495 14.50 5.36 8.94
N VAL A 496 14.14 4.18 8.40
CA VAL A 496 14.58 3.75 7.06
C VAL A 496 14.12 4.74 5.99
N MET A 497 12.89 5.24 6.10
CA MET A 497 12.34 6.26 5.20
C MET A 497 13.15 7.56 5.26
N ILE A 498 13.47 8.05 6.46
CA ILE A 498 14.32 9.24 6.65
C ILE A 498 15.69 9.03 6.01
N ILE A 499 16.34 7.87 6.22
CA ILE A 499 17.65 7.55 5.62
C ILE A 499 17.55 7.55 4.09
N CYS A 500 16.53 6.91 3.52
CA CYS A 500 16.32 6.88 2.07
C CYS A 500 16.16 8.30 1.50
N ILE A 501 15.38 9.15 2.16
CA ILE A 501 15.15 10.53 1.71
C ILE A 501 16.41 11.38 1.89
N LEU A 502 17.18 11.21 2.97
CA LEU A 502 18.48 11.88 3.17
C LEU A 502 19.46 11.53 2.05
N LEU A 503 19.56 10.25 1.67
CA LEU A 503 20.39 9.81 0.54
C LEU A 503 19.93 10.46 -0.77
N LYS A 504 18.62 10.55 -1.01
CA LYS A 504 18.07 11.27 -2.18
C LYS A 504 18.46 12.74 -2.17
N VAL A 505 18.27 13.44 -1.05
CA VAL A 505 18.64 14.86 -0.90
C VAL A 505 20.14 15.06 -1.16
N GLY A 506 21.00 14.19 -0.63
CA GLY A 506 22.44 14.20 -0.93
C GLY A 506 22.75 14.03 -2.41
N CYS A 507 22.10 13.08 -3.09
CA CYS A 507 22.23 12.90 -4.53
C CYS A 507 21.79 14.15 -5.33
N LEU A 508 20.71 14.81 -4.90
CA LEU A 508 20.19 16.02 -5.53
C LEU A 508 21.12 17.21 -5.34
N PHE A 509 21.70 17.40 -4.16
CA PHE A 509 22.72 18.43 -3.93
C PHE A 509 23.96 18.21 -4.80
N PHE A 510 24.39 16.95 -4.96
CA PHE A 510 25.46 16.65 -5.91
C PHE A 510 25.07 17.03 -7.35
N LEU A 511 23.83 16.73 -7.76
CA LEU A 511 23.32 17.05 -9.09
C LEU A 511 23.22 18.56 -9.36
N VAL A 512 22.88 19.37 -8.36
CA VAL A 512 22.88 20.85 -8.47
C VAL A 512 24.27 21.39 -8.85
N ASN A 513 25.33 20.74 -8.36
CA ASN A 513 26.71 21.16 -8.60
C ASN A 513 27.28 20.67 -9.94
N ILE A 514 26.54 19.83 -10.67
CA ILE A 514 26.93 19.41 -12.02
C ILE A 514 26.55 20.51 -13.02
N ASP A 515 27.51 20.97 -13.82
CA ASP A 515 27.21 21.84 -14.96
C ASP A 515 26.43 21.05 -16.02
N ARG A 516 25.22 21.53 -16.29
CA ARG A 516 24.27 20.92 -17.23
C ARG A 516 24.18 21.65 -18.55
N ARG A 517 24.88 22.78 -18.73
CA ARG A 517 24.82 23.59 -19.96
C ARG A 517 25.32 22.83 -21.18
N SER A 518 26.20 21.86 -20.99
CA SER A 518 26.77 21.02 -22.03
C SER A 518 25.96 19.75 -22.32
N LEU A 519 24.89 19.48 -21.57
CA LEU A 519 24.06 18.28 -21.71
C LEU A 519 22.88 18.50 -22.66
N PHE A 520 22.56 17.47 -23.44
CA PHE A 520 21.38 17.43 -24.29
C PHE A 520 20.19 16.85 -23.53
N LEU A 521 19.53 17.69 -22.73
CA LEU A 521 18.33 17.29 -21.98
C LEU A 521 17.09 17.20 -22.90
N THR A 522 17.08 17.97 -23.98
CA THR A 522 15.99 18.01 -24.97
C THR A 522 16.53 17.83 -26.40
N VAL A 523 15.64 17.45 -27.31
CA VAL A 523 15.96 17.40 -28.75
C VAL A 523 16.36 18.78 -29.29
N GLY A 524 15.78 19.86 -28.76
CA GLY A 524 16.15 21.21 -29.16
C GLY A 524 17.57 21.60 -28.73
N ASP A 525 18.05 21.13 -27.57
CA ASP A 525 19.46 21.34 -27.15
C ASP A 525 20.43 20.75 -28.18
N ALA A 526 20.10 19.55 -28.67
CA ALA A 526 20.87 18.88 -29.70
C ALA A 526 20.81 19.63 -31.04
N ILE A 527 19.62 19.98 -31.53
CA ILE A 527 19.46 20.76 -32.78
C ILE A 527 20.23 22.08 -32.69
N SER A 528 20.08 22.83 -31.60
CA SER A 528 20.79 24.09 -31.39
C SER A 528 22.31 23.91 -31.42
N SER A 529 22.84 22.82 -30.85
CA SER A 529 24.27 22.54 -30.88
C SER A 529 24.75 22.11 -32.26
N TYR A 530 24.01 21.28 -32.97
CA TYR A 530 24.36 20.84 -34.32
C TYR A 530 24.27 21.97 -35.35
N LEU A 531 23.31 22.90 -35.22
CA LEU A 531 23.23 24.07 -36.11
C LEU A 531 24.41 25.04 -35.94
N GLN A 532 24.99 25.14 -34.73
CA GLN A 532 26.19 25.94 -34.49
C GLN A 532 27.46 25.23 -34.95
N ASN A 533 27.54 23.92 -34.69
CA ASN A 533 28.68 23.08 -35.08
C ASN A 533 28.17 21.77 -35.71
N PRO A 534 27.94 21.76 -37.03
CA PRO A 534 27.45 20.59 -37.77
C PRO A 534 28.42 19.43 -37.67
N ASP A 535 27.92 18.22 -37.44
CA ASP A 535 28.78 17.04 -37.33
C ASP A 535 29.23 16.55 -38.71
N PRO A 536 30.53 16.61 -39.05
CA PRO A 536 31.03 16.24 -40.37
C PRO A 536 30.73 14.79 -40.75
N LEU A 537 30.60 13.91 -39.75
CA LEU A 537 30.33 12.48 -39.95
C LEU A 537 28.92 12.19 -40.49
N THR A 538 27.99 13.14 -40.32
CA THR A 538 26.59 13.02 -40.76
C THR A 538 26.28 13.86 -41.99
N LYS A 539 27.29 14.52 -42.58
CA LYS A 539 27.14 15.35 -43.77
C LYS A 539 26.70 14.50 -44.97
N GLY A 540 25.64 14.93 -45.64
CA GLY A 540 25.06 14.22 -46.79
C GLY A 540 24.06 13.11 -46.42
N TRP A 541 23.63 13.03 -45.16
CA TRP A 541 22.68 12.01 -44.71
C TRP A 541 21.34 12.62 -44.30
N CYS A 542 20.91 13.71 -44.95
CA CYS A 542 19.78 14.53 -44.46
C CYS A 542 18.44 13.79 -44.30
N MET A 543 18.23 12.68 -45.04
CA MET A 543 17.03 11.84 -44.98
C MET A 543 17.14 10.62 -44.05
N LEU A 544 18.24 10.50 -43.30
CA LEU A 544 18.51 9.34 -42.46
C LEU A 544 17.39 9.10 -41.42
N SER A 545 16.79 7.91 -41.46
CA SER A 545 15.80 7.49 -40.46
C SER A 545 16.39 6.56 -39.40
N LYS A 546 15.82 6.54 -38.19
CA LYS A 546 16.25 5.58 -37.15
C LYS A 546 16.09 4.12 -37.57
N SER A 547 15.13 3.82 -38.45
CA SER A 547 14.97 2.49 -39.04
C SER A 547 16.14 2.11 -39.94
N ALA A 548 16.64 3.04 -40.75
CA ALA A 548 17.80 2.82 -41.61
C ALA A 548 19.06 2.55 -40.77
N VAL A 549 19.26 3.31 -39.68
CA VAL A 549 20.36 3.09 -38.71
C VAL A 549 20.35 1.68 -38.10
N LYS A 550 19.18 1.05 -37.95
CA LYS A 550 19.04 -0.31 -37.38
C LYS A 550 19.12 -1.43 -38.41
N ARG A 551 18.76 -1.17 -39.68
CA ARG A 551 18.56 -2.20 -40.72
C ARG A 551 19.62 -2.25 -41.80
N SER A 552 20.49 -1.25 -41.93
CA SER A 552 21.49 -1.23 -43.00
C SER A 552 22.41 -2.46 -42.92
N GLU A 553 22.52 -3.21 -44.02
CA GLU A 553 23.50 -4.31 -44.18
C GLU A 553 24.95 -3.84 -43.94
N GLU A 554 25.21 -2.53 -44.11
CA GLU A 554 26.49 -1.86 -43.90
C GLU A 554 26.70 -1.32 -42.46
N CYS A 555 25.67 -1.30 -41.61
CA CYS A 555 25.71 -0.87 -40.20
C CYS A 555 26.61 0.36 -39.85
N PRO A 556 26.53 1.52 -40.54
CA PRO A 556 27.52 2.58 -40.35
C PRO A 556 27.52 3.20 -38.95
N TRP A 557 26.44 3.04 -38.17
CA TRP A 557 26.26 3.68 -36.87
C TRP A 557 25.83 2.72 -35.75
N ASN A 558 26.01 1.39 -35.89
CA ASN A 558 25.59 0.42 -34.88
C ASN A 558 26.75 -0.39 -34.29
N ALA A 559 27.05 -0.16 -33.01
CA ALA A 559 28.11 -0.83 -32.26
C ALA A 559 27.97 -2.37 -32.14
N SER A 560 26.78 -2.93 -32.43
CA SER A 560 26.56 -4.38 -32.42
C SER A 560 26.99 -5.09 -33.71
N CYS A 561 27.44 -4.36 -34.73
CA CYS A 561 27.82 -4.94 -36.02
C CYS A 561 29.32 -5.31 -36.07
N ASP A 562 29.72 -6.12 -37.06
CA ASP A 562 31.07 -6.70 -37.14
C ASP A 562 32.15 -5.60 -37.06
N PRO A 563 33.11 -5.70 -36.12
CA PRO A 563 34.24 -4.77 -35.99
C PRO A 563 35.00 -4.53 -37.29
N LYS A 564 35.05 -5.53 -38.20
CA LYS A 564 35.72 -5.43 -39.50
C LYS A 564 35.03 -4.42 -40.42
N VAL A 565 33.69 -4.40 -40.44
CA VAL A 565 32.88 -3.44 -41.20
C VAL A 565 32.96 -2.04 -40.58
N ARG A 566 33.03 -1.98 -39.24
CA ARG A 566 33.15 -0.73 -38.49
C ARG A 566 34.46 0.04 -38.75
N ASN A 567 35.53 -0.66 -39.13
CA ASN A 567 36.84 -0.05 -39.38
C ASN A 567 37.05 0.39 -40.84
N MET A 568 36.19 -0.02 -41.79
CA MET A 568 36.24 0.46 -43.19
C MET A 568 35.77 1.90 -43.26
N PRO A 569 36.24 2.78 -44.18
CA PRO A 569 35.71 4.13 -44.35
C PRO A 569 34.18 4.17 -44.42
N LEU A 570 33.56 5.25 -43.92
CA LEU A 570 32.11 5.43 -44.08
C LEU A 570 31.78 5.38 -45.57
N PRO A 571 30.79 4.57 -46.00
CA PRO A 571 30.37 4.58 -47.39
C PRO A 571 29.96 6.01 -47.78
N PRO A 572 30.28 6.47 -49.00
CA PRO A 572 29.72 7.73 -49.50
C PRO A 572 28.20 7.65 -49.38
N SER A 573 27.57 8.76 -48.95
CA SER A 573 26.13 8.87 -48.64
C SER A 573 25.31 7.80 -49.38
N PRO A 574 24.71 6.82 -48.67
CA PRO A 574 23.96 5.76 -49.31
C PRO A 574 22.80 6.44 -50.00
N ARG A 575 22.86 6.42 -51.32
CA ARG A 575 21.81 6.66 -52.31
C ARG A 575 20.77 7.71 -51.89
N PRO A 576 20.64 8.82 -52.61
CA PRO A 576 19.61 9.82 -52.31
C PRO A 576 18.25 9.13 -52.08
N GLU A 577 17.72 9.27 -50.86
CA GLU A 577 16.51 8.58 -50.45
C GLU A 577 15.29 9.45 -50.75
N ASN A 578 14.24 8.84 -51.32
CA ASN A 578 12.98 9.54 -51.52
C ASN A 578 12.29 9.74 -50.16
N PRO A 579 11.63 10.89 -49.94
CA PRO A 579 10.83 11.11 -48.74
C PRO A 579 9.76 10.05 -48.53
N ALA A 580 9.47 9.73 -47.26
CA ALA A 580 8.38 8.84 -46.93
C ALA A 580 7.02 9.48 -47.30
N THR A 581 6.15 8.71 -47.96
CA THR A 581 4.83 9.18 -48.41
C THR A 581 3.70 8.88 -47.43
N LYS A 582 3.94 7.99 -46.46
CA LYS A 582 2.92 7.59 -45.47
C LYS A 582 3.13 8.30 -44.15
N THR A 583 2.11 9.01 -43.67
CA THR A 583 2.11 9.60 -42.31
C THR A 583 2.09 8.49 -41.27
N PRO A 584 3.13 8.33 -40.43
CA PRO A 584 3.10 7.33 -39.40
C PRO A 584 2.25 7.78 -38.19
N GLN A 585 1.84 6.80 -37.39
CA GLN A 585 1.11 7.01 -36.15
C GLN A 585 2.06 7.24 -34.98
N TRP A 586 1.57 7.91 -33.93
CA TRP A 586 2.32 8.18 -32.71
C TRP A 586 2.89 6.91 -32.08
N ALA A 587 2.16 5.79 -32.16
CA ALA A 587 2.59 4.47 -31.74
C ALA A 587 3.96 4.03 -32.30
N LYS A 588 4.40 4.55 -33.46
CA LYS A 588 5.73 4.23 -34.02
C LYS A 588 6.89 4.80 -33.21
N ALA A 589 6.66 5.80 -32.35
CA ALA A 589 7.68 6.33 -31.45
C ALA A 589 7.90 5.44 -30.21
N CYS A 590 6.95 4.57 -29.89
CA CYS A 590 6.99 3.70 -28.73
C CYS A 590 8.05 2.60 -28.87
N ASN A 591 8.65 2.19 -27.75
CA ASN A 591 9.63 1.11 -27.75
C ASN A 591 8.91 -0.24 -27.62
N PRO A 592 9.01 -1.15 -28.61
CA PRO A 592 8.28 -2.42 -28.58
C PRO A 592 8.68 -3.32 -27.40
N LEU A 593 9.92 -3.24 -26.92
CA LEU A 593 10.35 -4.02 -25.74
C LEU A 593 9.70 -3.50 -24.45
N VAL A 594 9.54 -2.18 -24.34
CA VAL A 594 8.87 -1.55 -23.19
C VAL A 594 7.38 -1.84 -23.26
N ALA A 595 6.78 -1.79 -24.46
CA ALA A 595 5.39 -2.16 -24.69
C ALA A 595 5.12 -3.64 -24.34
N LEU A 596 6.04 -4.54 -24.71
CA LEU A 596 5.95 -5.96 -24.36
C LEU A 596 6.01 -6.17 -22.84
N GLY A 597 6.73 -5.32 -22.10
CA GLY A 597 6.80 -5.36 -20.63
C GLY A 597 5.54 -4.85 -19.92
N ILE A 598 4.74 -3.98 -20.55
CA ILE A 598 3.49 -3.45 -19.96
C ILE A 598 2.49 -4.58 -19.72
N LEU A 599 2.30 -5.46 -20.72
CA LEU A 599 1.30 -6.54 -20.67
C LEU A 599 1.51 -7.52 -19.50
N PRO A 600 2.69 -8.15 -19.30
CA PRO A 600 2.88 -9.08 -18.19
C PRO A 600 2.76 -8.40 -16.83
N ILE A 601 3.26 -7.16 -16.66
CA ILE A 601 3.11 -6.42 -15.40
C ILE A 601 1.62 -6.15 -15.12
N LEU A 602 0.88 -5.72 -16.14
CA LEU A 602 -0.56 -5.49 -16.02
C LEU A 602 -1.33 -6.77 -15.74
N LEU A 603 -0.98 -7.89 -16.39
CA LEU A 603 -1.61 -9.19 -16.15
C LEU A 603 -1.34 -9.69 -14.73
N VAL A 604 -0.12 -9.55 -14.22
CA VAL A 604 0.21 -9.90 -12.84
C VAL A 604 -0.54 -9.00 -11.86
N TYR A 605 -0.61 -7.70 -12.12
CA TYR A 605 -1.38 -6.76 -11.31
C TYR A 605 -2.87 -7.14 -11.26
N ILE A 606 -3.50 -7.35 -12.43
CA ILE A 606 -4.88 -7.79 -12.53
C ILE A 606 -5.06 -9.12 -11.79
N ALA A 607 -4.18 -10.10 -12.03
CA ALA A 607 -4.25 -11.39 -11.36
C ALA A 607 -4.19 -11.24 -9.83
N ILE A 608 -3.30 -10.41 -9.28
CA ILE A 608 -3.24 -10.17 -7.83
C ILE A 608 -4.55 -9.54 -7.33
N THR A 609 -5.08 -8.54 -8.04
CA THR A 609 -6.33 -7.86 -7.63
C THR A 609 -7.55 -8.79 -7.66
N GLN A 610 -7.54 -9.84 -8.49
CA GLN A 610 -8.64 -10.81 -8.58
C GLN A 610 -8.43 -12.02 -7.66
N ILE A 611 -7.22 -12.59 -7.63
CA ILE A 611 -6.91 -13.82 -6.89
C ILE A 611 -6.97 -13.58 -5.39
N LEU A 612 -6.47 -12.45 -4.88
CA LEU A 612 -6.43 -12.22 -3.43
C LEU A 612 -7.83 -12.11 -2.78
N PRO A 613 -8.80 -11.34 -3.34
CA PRO A 613 -10.17 -11.36 -2.82
C PRO A 613 -10.84 -12.73 -2.91
N ILE A 614 -10.63 -13.48 -4.01
CA ILE A 614 -11.17 -14.85 -4.14
C ILE A 614 -10.56 -15.76 -3.08
N TYR A 615 -9.26 -15.65 -2.85
CA TYR A 615 -8.56 -16.42 -1.82
C TYR A 615 -9.08 -16.09 -0.41
N ALA A 616 -9.26 -14.80 -0.10
CA ALA A 616 -9.84 -14.36 1.16
C ALA A 616 -11.26 -14.94 1.36
N GLN A 617 -12.10 -14.91 0.33
CA GLN A 617 -13.44 -15.50 0.36
C GLN A 617 -13.42 -17.03 0.47
N ALA A 618 -12.48 -17.72 -0.20
CA ALA A 618 -12.36 -19.18 -0.12
C ALA A 618 -12.01 -19.58 1.30
N ALA A 619 -11.02 -18.90 1.89
CA ALA A 619 -10.70 -19.05 3.30
C ALA A 619 -11.92 -18.77 4.18
N ALA A 620 -12.63 -17.65 3.95
CA ALA A 620 -13.85 -17.25 4.68
C ALA A 620 -14.91 -18.33 4.78
N ARG A 621 -15.07 -19.12 3.73
CA ARG A 621 -16.13 -20.13 3.65
C ARG A 621 -15.63 -21.55 3.89
N GLY A 622 -14.34 -21.72 4.23
CA GLY A 622 -13.72 -23.05 4.32
C GLY A 622 -13.75 -23.82 2.99
N LEU A 623 -13.82 -23.11 1.86
CA LEU A 623 -13.94 -23.68 0.52
C LEU A 623 -12.58 -23.76 -0.18
N SER A 624 -12.47 -24.67 -1.14
CA SER A 624 -11.34 -24.66 -2.06
C SER A 624 -11.42 -23.43 -2.97
N TYR A 625 -10.27 -22.88 -3.37
CA TYR A 625 -10.19 -21.69 -4.24
C TYR A 625 -11.07 -21.79 -5.51
N GLY A 626 -11.18 -22.97 -6.11
CA GLY A 626 -11.98 -23.18 -7.33
C GLY A 626 -13.51 -23.23 -7.13
N GLU A 627 -13.99 -23.29 -5.89
CA GLU A 627 -15.42 -23.38 -5.55
C GLU A 627 -16.06 -21.99 -5.34
N VAL A 628 -15.23 -20.94 -5.18
CA VAL A 628 -15.69 -19.57 -5.02
C VAL A 628 -16.04 -18.97 -6.37
N THR A 629 -17.26 -18.44 -6.49
CA THR A 629 -17.69 -17.73 -7.70
C THR A 629 -17.11 -16.32 -7.72
N PRO A 630 -16.65 -15.80 -8.88
CA PRO A 630 -16.05 -14.46 -8.96
C PRO A 630 -16.95 -13.32 -8.46
N SER A 631 -18.28 -13.48 -8.47
CA SER A 631 -19.20 -12.47 -7.93
C SER A 631 -19.16 -12.34 -6.40
N GLN A 632 -18.70 -13.37 -5.68
CA GLN A 632 -18.63 -13.38 -4.22
C GLN A 632 -17.55 -12.45 -3.66
N ILE A 633 -16.60 -11.97 -4.48
CA ILE A 633 -15.62 -10.97 -4.03
C ILE A 633 -16.28 -9.66 -3.56
N TRP A 634 -17.48 -9.36 -4.05
CA TRP A 634 -18.25 -8.17 -3.69
C TRP A 634 -18.94 -8.29 -2.32
N ASP A 635 -18.93 -9.48 -1.70
CA ASP A 635 -19.39 -9.65 -0.32
C ASP A 635 -18.42 -9.00 0.68
N ILE A 636 -17.13 -8.87 0.32
CA ILE A 636 -16.15 -8.10 1.08
C ILE A 636 -16.44 -6.60 0.89
N LYS A 637 -17.00 -5.97 1.92
CA LYS A 637 -17.45 -4.58 1.90
C LYS A 637 -16.44 -3.62 2.52
N GLY A 638 -16.64 -2.36 2.16
CA GLY A 638 -16.01 -1.23 2.81
C GLY A 638 -14.76 -0.71 2.11
N PHE A 639 -14.10 0.21 2.79
CA PHE A 639 -12.99 1.01 2.29
C PHE A 639 -11.95 1.07 3.40
N GLY A 640 -10.90 0.26 3.30
CA GLY A 640 -9.90 0.12 4.34
C GLY A 640 -10.43 -0.36 5.70
N SER A 641 -11.55 -1.11 5.70
CA SER A 641 -12.14 -1.72 6.90
C SER A 641 -11.73 -3.17 7.02
N VAL A 642 -11.43 -3.57 8.26
CA VAL A 642 -11.18 -4.97 8.61
C VAL A 642 -12.50 -5.72 8.60
N GLN A 643 -12.55 -6.82 7.87
CA GLN A 643 -13.65 -7.78 7.84
C GLN A 643 -13.06 -9.19 7.85
N SER A 644 -13.65 -10.13 8.58
CA SER A 644 -13.20 -11.52 8.65
C SER A 644 -13.24 -12.21 7.28
N ASP A 645 -14.17 -11.79 6.44
CA ASP A 645 -14.35 -12.26 5.05
C ASP A 645 -13.26 -11.75 4.08
N GLY A 646 -12.50 -10.75 4.51
CA GLY A 646 -11.43 -10.11 3.73
C GLY A 646 -10.02 -10.40 4.24
N LEU A 647 -9.83 -11.30 5.20
CA LEU A 647 -8.51 -11.60 5.76
C LEU A 647 -7.72 -12.61 4.91
N LEU A 648 -6.45 -12.30 4.66
CA LEU A 648 -5.52 -13.21 3.99
C LEU A 648 -4.82 -14.13 5.00
N THR A 649 -5.28 -15.38 5.11
CA THR A 649 -4.70 -16.37 6.01
C THR A 649 -3.57 -17.16 5.34
N ASN A 650 -2.51 -17.50 6.08
CA ASN A 650 -1.46 -18.45 5.65
C ASN A 650 -0.58 -18.06 4.43
N LEU A 651 -0.51 -16.79 4.02
CA LEU A 651 0.39 -16.35 2.93
C LEU A 651 1.82 -15.99 3.39
N ALA A 652 1.98 -15.45 4.59
CA ALA A 652 3.27 -15.07 5.17
C ALA A 652 3.22 -15.17 6.70
N THR A 653 4.36 -15.46 7.33
CA THR A 653 4.45 -15.66 8.79
C THR A 653 5.23 -14.56 9.51
N THR A 654 5.76 -13.58 8.77
CA THR A 654 6.54 -12.47 9.34
C THR A 654 5.87 -11.14 9.07
N TYR A 655 6.02 -10.19 10.00
CA TYR A 655 5.57 -8.81 9.84
C TYR A 655 6.08 -8.21 8.52
N VAL A 656 7.39 -8.33 8.25
CA VAL A 656 8.00 -7.82 7.01
C VAL A 656 7.40 -8.49 5.77
N GLY A 657 7.14 -9.80 5.81
CA GLY A 657 6.52 -10.51 4.70
C GLY A 657 5.11 -10.01 4.38
N MET A 658 4.29 -9.76 5.41
CA MET A 658 2.94 -9.20 5.22
C MET A 658 2.97 -7.76 4.70
N GLU A 659 3.91 -6.94 5.18
CA GLU A 659 4.06 -5.56 4.71
C GLU A 659 4.51 -5.49 3.24
N LEU A 660 5.45 -6.35 2.83
CA LEU A 660 5.86 -6.45 1.43
C LEU A 660 4.72 -6.95 0.54
N LEU A 661 3.92 -7.91 1.01
CA LEU A 661 2.74 -8.39 0.31
C LEU A 661 1.73 -7.26 0.10
N ALA A 662 1.41 -6.51 1.16
CA ALA A 662 0.48 -5.39 1.12
C ALA A 662 0.89 -4.26 0.17
N ASN A 663 2.20 -4.09 -0.09
CA ASN A 663 2.73 -3.05 -0.98
C ASN A 663 3.13 -3.54 -2.38
N THR A 664 3.02 -4.85 -2.67
CA THR A 664 3.39 -5.41 -3.96
C THR A 664 2.57 -4.82 -5.13
N PRO A 665 1.23 -4.65 -5.03
CA PRO A 665 0.47 -4.07 -6.13
C PRO A 665 0.83 -2.59 -6.41
N GLN A 666 1.13 -1.80 -5.36
CA GLN A 666 1.62 -0.43 -5.50
C GLN A 666 2.95 -0.40 -6.26
N LEU A 667 3.87 -1.34 -6.00
CA LEU A 667 5.11 -1.45 -6.76
C LEU A 667 4.84 -1.73 -8.26
N LEU A 668 3.96 -2.67 -8.58
CA LEU A 668 3.61 -2.99 -9.98
C LEU A 668 3.02 -1.77 -10.71
N VAL A 669 2.13 -1.03 -10.06
CA VAL A 669 1.55 0.20 -10.60
C VAL A 669 2.61 1.29 -10.76
N SER A 670 3.54 1.44 -9.82
CA SER A 670 4.69 2.34 -9.99
C SER A 670 5.54 1.98 -11.20
N LEU A 671 5.78 0.68 -11.47
CA LEU A 671 6.47 0.25 -12.68
C LEU A 671 5.67 0.61 -13.94
N LEU A 672 4.35 0.39 -13.95
CA LEU A 672 3.48 0.81 -15.06
C LEU A 672 3.55 2.33 -15.30
N TYR A 673 3.55 3.14 -14.25
CA TYR A 673 3.73 4.59 -14.36
C TYR A 673 5.00 4.96 -15.12
N PHE A 674 6.15 4.35 -14.79
CA PHE A 674 7.40 4.62 -15.50
C PHE A 674 7.32 4.26 -16.98
N LEU A 675 6.70 3.12 -17.32
CA LEU A 675 6.55 2.68 -18.72
C LEU A 675 5.60 3.57 -19.51
N PHE A 676 4.48 3.98 -18.89
CA PHE A 676 3.50 4.91 -19.47
C PHE A 676 4.10 6.30 -19.67
N ASN A 677 4.85 6.79 -18.69
CA ASN A 677 5.55 8.06 -18.78
C ASN A 677 6.62 8.05 -19.89
N ASP A 678 7.38 6.96 -20.07
CA ASP A 678 8.33 6.81 -21.19
C ASP A 678 7.63 6.85 -22.55
N HIS A 679 6.53 6.12 -22.72
CA HIS A 679 5.75 6.11 -23.97
C HIS A 679 5.20 7.51 -24.30
N MET A 680 4.57 8.16 -23.32
CA MET A 680 4.07 9.52 -23.47
C MET A 680 5.18 10.50 -23.83
N THR A 681 6.35 10.39 -23.18
CA THR A 681 7.51 11.23 -23.47
C THR A 681 7.99 11.05 -24.91
N ARG A 682 8.16 9.81 -25.37
CA ARG A 682 8.60 9.52 -26.75
C ARG A 682 7.63 10.03 -27.81
N MET A 683 6.33 9.80 -27.62
CA MET A 683 5.30 10.27 -28.55
C MET A 683 5.30 11.79 -28.66
N LEU A 684 5.34 12.49 -27.51
CA LEU A 684 5.30 13.94 -27.46
C LEU A 684 6.58 14.59 -27.99
N HIS A 685 7.76 14.02 -27.70
CA HIS A 685 9.04 14.50 -28.24
C HIS A 685 9.10 14.35 -29.76
N THR A 686 8.65 13.22 -30.28
CA THR A 686 8.60 12.97 -31.73
C THR A 686 7.57 13.89 -32.40
N ALA A 687 6.44 14.14 -31.76
CA ALA A 687 5.44 15.08 -32.25
C ALA A 687 5.96 16.52 -32.28
N ASP A 688 6.75 16.94 -31.28
CA ASP A 688 7.36 18.27 -31.25
C ASP A 688 8.42 18.40 -32.37
N TYR A 689 9.26 17.38 -32.57
CA TYR A 689 10.22 17.31 -33.68
C TYR A 689 9.51 17.40 -35.05
N ASN A 690 8.46 16.62 -35.27
CA ASN A 690 7.69 16.62 -36.53
C ASN A 690 6.98 17.95 -36.83
N ASN A 691 6.62 18.73 -35.80
CA ASN A 691 5.98 20.03 -36.02
C ASN A 691 6.90 21.07 -36.68
N TYR A 692 8.22 20.91 -36.60
CA TYR A 692 9.17 21.80 -37.28
C TYR A 692 9.17 21.61 -38.80
N ALA A 693 8.63 20.50 -39.33
CA ALA A 693 8.47 20.32 -40.77
C ALA A 693 7.25 21.05 -41.35
N VAL A 694 6.32 21.49 -40.50
CA VAL A 694 5.04 22.09 -40.92
C VAL A 694 4.98 23.59 -40.61
N SER A 695 5.70 24.03 -39.58
CA SER A 695 5.63 25.41 -39.14
C SER A 695 6.97 25.87 -38.58
N ARG A 696 7.38 27.09 -38.97
CA ARG A 696 8.56 27.76 -38.43
C ARG A 696 8.35 28.08 -36.96
N ARG A 697 9.27 27.62 -36.10
CA ARG A 697 9.17 27.74 -34.64
C ARG A 697 10.53 27.97 -34.00
N PRO A 698 10.60 28.75 -32.91
CA PRO A 698 11.81 28.82 -32.10
C PRO A 698 12.07 27.48 -31.40
N LEU A 699 13.35 27.10 -31.31
CA LEU A 699 13.77 25.88 -30.62
C LEU A 699 13.42 25.95 -29.13
N ARG A 700 12.92 24.83 -28.59
CA ARG A 700 12.77 24.63 -27.13
C ARG A 700 14.03 23.99 -26.58
N VAL A 701 14.76 24.73 -25.76
CA VAL A 701 16.05 24.32 -25.19
C VAL A 701 16.05 24.49 -23.67
N SER A 702 17.00 23.85 -23.00
CA SER A 702 17.17 23.91 -21.55
C SER A 702 17.71 25.27 -21.10
N PHE A 703 18.61 25.87 -21.87
CA PHE A 703 19.24 27.15 -21.58
C PHE A 703 19.10 28.10 -22.78
N PRO A 704 17.97 28.84 -22.89
CA PRO A 704 17.64 29.59 -24.10
C PRO A 704 18.52 30.81 -24.34
N GLN A 705 18.91 31.00 -25.61
CA GLN A 705 19.64 32.14 -26.15
C GLN A 705 18.88 32.72 -27.36
N GLY A 706 18.98 34.03 -27.61
CA GLY A 706 18.25 34.68 -28.70
C GLY A 706 16.73 34.52 -28.58
N GLU A 707 16.07 34.08 -29.67
CA GLU A 707 14.61 33.88 -29.74
C GLU A 707 14.15 32.48 -29.27
N GLN A 708 15.08 31.64 -28.79
CA GLN A 708 14.76 30.31 -28.29
C GLN A 708 13.84 30.36 -27.05
N ARG A 709 13.05 29.31 -26.86
CA ARG A 709 12.15 29.17 -25.70
C ARG A 709 12.72 28.18 -24.69
N SER A 710 12.47 28.42 -23.41
CA SER A 710 12.79 27.43 -22.38
C SER A 710 11.89 26.20 -22.52
N THR A 711 12.45 25.02 -22.28
CA THR A 711 11.67 23.78 -22.15
C THR A 711 10.82 23.75 -20.88
N PHE A 712 9.92 22.78 -20.78
CA PHE A 712 9.15 22.51 -19.57
C PHE A 712 10.07 21.94 -18.48
N TYR A 713 9.81 22.30 -17.21
CA TYR A 713 10.57 21.74 -16.08
C TYR A 713 10.38 20.22 -15.94
N LEU A 714 9.24 19.69 -16.36
CA LEU A 714 8.98 18.25 -16.47
C LEU A 714 9.13 17.84 -17.94
N SER A 715 9.65 16.64 -18.20
CA SER A 715 10.03 16.16 -19.54
C SER A 715 8.88 16.18 -20.58
N ILE A 716 7.63 16.29 -20.12
CA ILE A 716 6.41 16.41 -20.92
C ILE A 716 5.57 17.64 -20.48
N PRO A 717 4.73 18.21 -21.36
CA PRO A 717 3.87 19.34 -21.02
C PRO A 717 2.90 19.03 -19.86
N TYR A 718 2.63 20.04 -19.01
CA TYR A 718 1.80 19.89 -17.81
C TYR A 718 0.39 19.32 -18.06
N ARG A 719 -0.20 19.60 -19.23
CA ARG A 719 -1.52 19.06 -19.63
C ARG A 719 -1.58 17.53 -19.74
N TYR A 720 -0.43 16.86 -19.84
CA TYR A 720 -0.35 15.39 -19.83
C TYR A 720 0.26 14.88 -18.51
N CYS A 721 1.25 15.60 -17.98
CA CYS A 721 1.93 15.18 -16.74
C CYS A 721 1.01 15.24 -15.52
N LEU A 722 0.30 16.35 -15.32
CA LEU A 722 -0.51 16.55 -14.11
C LEU A 722 -1.67 15.56 -14.02
N PRO A 723 -2.45 15.30 -15.08
CA PRO A 723 -3.50 14.26 -15.02
C PRO A 723 -2.93 12.87 -14.77
N LEU A 724 -1.78 12.53 -15.37
CA LEU A 724 -1.14 11.23 -15.17
C LEU A 724 -0.68 11.06 -13.72
N LEU A 725 0.03 12.05 -13.16
CA LEU A 725 0.48 12.03 -11.76
C LEU A 725 -0.69 11.96 -10.78
N PHE A 726 -1.74 12.75 -11.03
CA PHE A 726 -2.94 12.74 -10.21
C PHE A 726 -3.64 11.37 -10.23
N ALA A 727 -3.84 10.80 -11.42
CA ALA A 727 -4.47 9.49 -11.55
C ALA A 727 -3.66 8.38 -10.86
N PHE A 728 -2.33 8.39 -11.01
CA PHE A 728 -1.47 7.43 -10.32
C PHE A 728 -1.44 7.65 -8.79
N THR A 729 -1.56 8.88 -8.31
CA THR A 729 -1.71 9.16 -6.87
C THR A 729 -3.00 8.53 -6.33
N LEU A 730 -4.12 8.67 -7.05
CA LEU A 730 -5.39 8.05 -6.68
C LEU A 730 -5.33 6.52 -6.71
N ILE A 731 -4.72 5.95 -7.77
CA ILE A 731 -4.55 4.49 -7.87
C ILE A 731 -3.73 3.97 -6.69
N HIS A 732 -2.60 4.60 -6.37
CA HIS A 732 -1.77 4.23 -5.22
C HIS A 732 -2.51 4.31 -3.88
N TRP A 733 -3.29 5.36 -3.68
CA TRP A 733 -4.11 5.52 -2.48
C TRP A 733 -5.21 4.45 -2.37
N PHE A 734 -5.94 4.19 -3.46
CA PHE A 734 -6.95 3.14 -3.47
C PHE A 734 -6.36 1.76 -3.22
N ILE A 735 -5.20 1.43 -3.79
CA ILE A 735 -4.52 0.16 -3.48
C ILE A 735 -4.18 0.08 -1.99
N SER A 736 -3.68 1.15 -1.37
CA SER A 736 -3.37 1.16 0.07
C SER A 736 -4.59 0.99 0.99
N GLU A 737 -5.80 1.18 0.47
CA GLU A 737 -7.06 0.94 1.18
C GLU A 737 -7.77 -0.34 0.71
N GLY A 738 -7.29 -0.96 -0.38
CA GLY A 738 -7.79 -2.22 -0.92
C GLY A 738 -7.01 -3.45 -0.49
N ILE A 739 -5.72 -3.30 -0.23
CA ILE A 739 -4.89 -4.29 0.46
C ILE A 739 -4.04 -3.55 1.50
N PHE A 740 -4.22 -3.89 2.77
CA PHE A 740 -3.55 -3.20 3.85
C PHE A 740 -3.19 -4.15 4.97
N TYR A 741 -2.06 -3.87 5.62
CA TYR A 741 -1.65 -4.59 6.80
C TYR A 741 -2.59 -4.31 7.98
N VAL A 742 -2.96 -5.35 8.72
CA VAL A 742 -3.79 -5.28 9.92
C VAL A 742 -3.22 -6.17 11.02
N GLN A 743 -3.27 -5.65 12.24
CA GLN A 743 -3.02 -6.40 13.46
C GLN A 743 -4.33 -6.60 14.21
N ILE A 744 -4.64 -7.81 14.65
CA ILE A 744 -5.77 -8.11 15.52
C ILE A 744 -5.23 -8.65 16.84
N LEU A 745 -5.58 -7.99 17.94
CA LEU A 745 -5.16 -8.32 19.30
C LEU A 745 -6.37 -8.90 20.05
N PRO A 746 -6.41 -10.23 20.30
CA PRO A 746 -7.48 -10.82 21.09
C PRO A 746 -7.33 -10.50 22.57
N TYR A 747 -8.47 -10.37 23.25
CA TYR A 747 -8.57 -10.17 24.69
C TYR A 747 -9.35 -11.34 25.31
N ASP A 748 -8.91 -11.80 26.49
CA ASP A 748 -9.61 -12.83 27.24
C ASP A 748 -10.89 -12.28 27.89
N LEU A 749 -11.67 -13.18 28.52
CA LEU A 749 -12.90 -12.83 29.24
C LEU A 749 -12.63 -11.79 30.34
N ALA A 750 -11.53 -11.96 31.10
CA ALA A 750 -11.08 -11.04 32.14
C ALA A 750 -10.60 -9.67 31.60
N GLY A 751 -10.48 -9.53 30.27
CA GLY A 751 -10.10 -8.30 29.64
C GLY A 751 -8.62 -8.04 29.54
N ASN A 752 -7.79 -9.06 29.63
CA ASN A 752 -6.36 -8.99 29.44
C ASN A 752 -5.99 -9.30 27.98
N PRO A 753 -5.00 -8.59 27.41
CA PRO A 753 -4.55 -8.85 26.04
C PRO A 753 -3.78 -10.17 25.94
N ILE A 754 -4.20 -11.04 25.02
CA ILE A 754 -3.57 -12.34 24.77
C ILE A 754 -2.47 -12.18 23.73
N SER A 755 -1.31 -11.70 24.19
CA SER A 755 -0.19 -11.32 23.31
C SER A 755 0.41 -12.50 22.52
N SER A 756 0.24 -13.74 22.99
CA SER A 756 0.65 -14.94 22.27
C SER A 756 -0.17 -15.14 20.98
N SER A 757 -1.43 -14.74 20.97
CA SER A 757 -2.39 -14.96 19.88
C SER A 757 -2.63 -13.73 19.01
N VAL A 758 -1.64 -12.83 18.89
CA VAL A 758 -1.75 -11.70 17.99
C VAL A 758 -1.74 -12.18 16.54
N LEU A 759 -2.80 -11.83 15.80
CA LEU A 759 -2.88 -12.14 14.38
C LEU A 759 -2.33 -10.96 13.56
N MET A 760 -1.32 -11.26 12.73
CA MET A 760 -0.69 -10.32 11.81
C MET A 760 -1.01 -10.76 10.39
N THR A 761 -1.81 -9.99 9.67
CA THR A 761 -2.31 -10.37 8.35
C THR A 761 -2.55 -9.15 7.45
N CYS A 762 -2.96 -9.38 6.21
CA CYS A 762 -3.45 -8.37 5.30
C CYS A 762 -4.98 -8.44 5.21
N GLY A 763 -5.63 -7.30 5.36
CA GLY A 763 -7.05 -7.12 5.04
C GLY A 763 -7.23 -6.73 3.58
N ILE A 764 -8.30 -7.24 2.97
CA ILE A 764 -8.75 -6.91 1.62
C ILE A 764 -10.02 -6.06 1.71
N SER A 765 -10.11 -5.05 0.86
CA SER A 765 -11.35 -4.32 0.58
C SER A 765 -11.54 -4.26 -0.94
N THR A 766 -12.55 -4.96 -1.45
CA THR A 766 -12.75 -5.16 -2.90
C THR A 766 -12.98 -3.85 -3.65
N ILE A 767 -13.83 -2.95 -3.13
CA ILE A 767 -14.21 -1.70 -3.82
C ILE A 767 -12.99 -0.85 -4.24
N PRO A 768 -12.12 -0.40 -3.32
CA PRO A 768 -10.97 0.41 -3.71
C PRO A 768 -9.98 -0.36 -4.60
N LEU A 769 -9.79 -1.67 -4.38
CA LEU A 769 -8.88 -2.49 -5.19
C LEU A 769 -9.34 -2.58 -6.66
N GLU A 770 -10.62 -2.84 -6.88
CA GLU A 770 -11.23 -2.90 -8.21
C GLU A 770 -11.24 -1.53 -8.89
N VAL A 771 -11.58 -0.47 -8.16
CA VAL A 771 -11.52 0.91 -8.70
C VAL A 771 -10.09 1.26 -9.16
N ALA A 772 -9.07 0.92 -8.38
CA ALA A 772 -7.67 1.11 -8.76
C ALA A 772 -7.30 0.32 -10.03
N MET A 773 -7.78 -0.91 -10.14
CA MET A 773 -7.58 -1.75 -11.33
C MET A 773 -8.21 -1.12 -12.58
N PHE A 774 -9.50 -0.77 -12.52
CA PHE A 774 -10.20 -0.16 -13.65
C PHE A 774 -9.61 1.19 -14.05
N LEU A 775 -9.19 2.03 -13.10
CA LEU A 775 -8.49 3.28 -13.39
C LEU A 775 -7.16 3.03 -14.13
N THR A 776 -6.39 2.03 -13.72
CA THR A 776 -5.13 1.66 -14.39
C THR A 776 -5.37 1.20 -15.83
N ILE A 777 -6.39 0.38 -16.05
CA ILE A 777 -6.82 -0.08 -17.38
C ILE A 777 -7.32 1.10 -18.24
N ALA A 778 -8.09 2.01 -17.66
CA ALA A 778 -8.57 3.20 -18.36
C ALA A 778 -7.42 4.09 -18.85
N ILE A 779 -6.37 4.28 -18.03
CA ILE A 779 -5.16 5.01 -18.44
C ILE A 779 -4.48 4.33 -19.64
N LEU A 780 -4.37 3.00 -19.64
CA LEU A 780 -3.82 2.27 -20.78
C LEU A 780 -4.61 2.55 -22.05
N PHE A 781 -5.95 2.51 -21.99
CA PHE A 781 -6.80 2.82 -23.15
C PHE A 781 -6.67 4.27 -23.61
N VAL A 782 -6.56 5.23 -22.68
CA VAL A 782 -6.32 6.64 -23.02
C VAL A 782 -4.98 6.81 -23.75
N ILE A 783 -3.90 6.20 -23.25
CA ILE A 783 -2.59 6.25 -23.90
C ILE A 783 -2.63 5.56 -25.26
N TRP A 784 -3.30 4.42 -25.36
CA TRP A 784 -3.50 3.69 -26.63
C TRP A 784 -4.25 4.54 -27.66
N PHE A 785 -5.35 5.19 -27.28
CA PHE A 785 -6.10 6.09 -28.15
C PHE A 785 -5.27 7.30 -28.58
N ILE A 786 -4.49 7.90 -27.67
CA ILE A 786 -3.55 8.98 -28.01
C ILE A 786 -2.48 8.48 -29.00
N SER A 787 -2.02 7.24 -28.86
CA SER A 787 -1.00 6.64 -29.74
C SER A 787 -1.48 6.41 -31.17
N ALA A 788 -2.79 6.35 -31.40
CA ALA A 788 -3.38 6.19 -32.73
C ALA A 788 -3.33 7.49 -33.58
N ARG A 789 -3.02 8.64 -32.97
CA ARG A 789 -2.91 9.92 -33.69
C ARG A 789 -1.83 9.85 -34.76
N SER A 790 -2.06 10.49 -35.90
CA SER A 790 -1.06 10.64 -36.96
C SER A 790 -0.13 11.82 -36.68
N TYR A 791 1.13 11.69 -37.10
CA TYR A 791 2.02 12.85 -37.24
C TYR A 791 1.56 13.74 -38.40
N LYS A 792 1.97 15.01 -38.40
CA LYS A 792 1.47 16.01 -39.36
C LYS A 792 2.18 15.97 -40.70
N CYS A 793 3.47 15.64 -40.71
CA CYS A 793 4.29 15.59 -41.92
C CYS A 793 4.84 14.17 -42.11
N ALA A 794 4.65 13.59 -43.30
CA ALA A 794 5.14 12.25 -43.65
C ALA A 794 6.62 12.23 -44.04
N THR A 795 7.09 13.31 -44.67
CA THR A 795 8.41 13.39 -45.31
C THR A 795 9.56 13.54 -44.32
N MET A 796 9.29 14.06 -43.11
CA MET A 796 10.32 14.25 -42.09
C MET A 796 10.83 12.92 -41.50
N PRO A 797 12.16 12.67 -41.50
CA PRO A 797 12.75 11.46 -40.94
C PRO A 797 12.47 11.26 -39.45
N PHE A 798 12.21 10.01 -39.07
CA PHE A 798 11.92 9.64 -37.68
C PHE A 798 13.20 9.55 -36.83
N ALA A 799 13.48 10.61 -36.08
CA ALA A 799 14.62 10.67 -35.17
C ALA A 799 14.44 9.84 -33.89
N ILE A 800 13.28 9.95 -33.21
CA ILE A 800 12.97 9.28 -31.91
C ILE A 800 14.18 9.39 -30.94
N GLY A 801 14.72 10.60 -30.82
CA GLY A 801 15.88 10.91 -29.96
C GLY A 801 17.22 10.34 -30.42
N CYS A 802 17.36 9.75 -31.61
CA CYS A 802 18.64 9.24 -32.10
C CYS A 802 19.58 10.40 -32.45
N SER A 803 20.74 10.47 -31.78
CA SER A 803 21.70 11.57 -31.95
C SER A 803 22.18 11.75 -33.40
N VAL A 804 22.52 10.65 -34.08
CA VAL A 804 23.01 10.68 -35.48
C VAL A 804 21.93 11.19 -36.43
N VAL A 805 20.67 10.79 -36.25
CA VAL A 805 19.56 11.23 -37.11
C VAL A 805 19.27 12.71 -36.92
N ILE A 806 19.28 13.19 -35.67
CA ILE A 806 19.08 14.62 -35.38
C ILE A 806 20.22 15.43 -36.01
N SER A 807 21.46 14.96 -35.86
CA SER A 807 22.64 15.59 -36.42
C SER A 807 22.60 15.68 -37.95
N ALA A 808 22.17 14.61 -38.62
CA ALA A 808 22.08 14.57 -40.07
C ALA A 808 21.09 15.59 -40.64
N ALA A 809 20.06 15.97 -39.89
CA ALA A 809 19.10 17.02 -40.27
C ALA A 809 19.60 18.45 -40.01
N CYS A 810 20.78 18.63 -39.40
CA CYS A 810 21.28 19.92 -38.91
C CYS A 810 22.55 20.39 -39.65
N HIS A 811 22.49 20.46 -40.98
CA HIS A 811 23.54 21.02 -41.83
C HIS A 811 23.00 22.30 -42.52
N PRO A 812 22.97 23.46 -41.83
CA PRO A 812 22.38 24.66 -42.40
C PRO A 812 23.22 25.20 -43.57
N PRO A 813 22.61 25.95 -44.50
CA PRO A 813 23.33 26.63 -45.57
C PRO A 813 24.37 27.63 -45.01
N SER A 814 25.46 27.87 -45.76
CA SER A 814 26.57 28.73 -45.30
C SER A 814 26.16 30.18 -45.02
N ASN A 815 25.05 30.64 -45.60
CA ASN A 815 24.48 31.98 -45.38
C ASN A 815 23.55 32.08 -44.15
N ASP A 816 23.37 31.01 -43.37
CA ASP A 816 22.55 30.98 -42.15
C ASP A 816 23.29 30.51 -40.88
N PRO A 817 24.41 31.16 -40.49
CA PRO A 817 25.23 30.73 -39.34
C PRO A 817 24.50 30.91 -37.98
N ASN A 818 23.45 31.73 -37.94
CA ASN A 818 22.68 32.03 -36.74
C ASN A 818 21.34 31.27 -36.65
N ALA A 819 21.17 30.22 -37.46
CA ALA A 819 19.95 29.39 -37.50
C ALA A 819 19.54 28.91 -36.10
N ALA A 820 20.52 28.53 -35.28
CA ALA A 820 20.29 28.01 -33.93
C ALA A 820 19.48 28.96 -33.03
N PHE A 821 19.65 30.28 -33.18
CA PHE A 821 19.07 31.29 -32.29
C PHE A 821 17.79 31.93 -32.82
N LYS A 822 17.35 31.54 -34.02
CA LYS A 822 16.17 32.07 -34.72
C LYS A 822 15.07 31.00 -34.82
N PRO A 823 13.83 31.39 -35.20
CA PRO A 823 12.79 30.43 -35.55
C PRO A 823 13.19 29.60 -36.78
N VAL A 824 13.29 28.29 -36.62
CA VAL A 824 13.69 27.35 -37.67
C VAL A 824 12.50 26.53 -38.18
N MET A 825 12.62 26.08 -39.41
CA MET A 825 11.76 25.09 -40.05
C MET A 825 12.65 24.03 -40.70
N TRP A 826 12.20 22.79 -40.74
CA TRP A 826 12.86 21.71 -41.47
C TRP A 826 12.20 21.56 -42.85
N GLY A 827 12.99 21.48 -43.91
CA GLY A 827 12.50 21.25 -45.26
C GLY A 827 13.61 21.30 -46.28
N ALA A 828 13.23 21.22 -47.56
CA ALA A 828 14.15 21.32 -48.69
C ALA A 828 14.59 22.78 -48.89
N VAL A 829 15.89 22.98 -49.03
CA VAL A 829 16.51 24.27 -49.36
C VAL A 829 16.86 24.28 -50.85
N ASP A 830 16.53 25.36 -51.55
CA ASP A 830 16.98 25.58 -52.93
C ASP A 830 18.44 26.06 -52.92
N ASP A 831 19.37 25.11 -53.10
CA ASP A 831 20.76 25.43 -53.32
C ASP A 831 20.97 25.78 -54.80
N LYS A 832 21.31 27.04 -55.09
CA LYS A 832 21.46 27.54 -56.47
C LYS A 832 22.71 26.99 -57.17
N ASP A 833 23.58 26.29 -56.44
CA ASP A 833 24.88 25.81 -56.91
C ASP A 833 24.92 24.30 -57.24
N SER A 834 23.80 23.55 -57.12
CA SER A 834 23.76 22.10 -57.41
C SER A 834 22.59 21.70 -58.34
N ASP A 835 22.91 21.44 -59.61
CA ASP A 835 21.91 21.18 -60.66
C ASP A 835 21.20 19.81 -60.57
N GLU A 836 21.50 18.91 -59.61
CA GLU A 836 20.90 17.55 -59.59
C GLU A 836 20.39 17.00 -58.23
N LEU A 837 20.80 17.52 -57.06
CA LEU A 837 20.46 16.91 -55.75
C LEU A 837 20.05 17.95 -54.71
N GLY A 838 18.84 17.82 -54.16
CA GLY A 838 18.33 18.75 -53.15
C GLY A 838 18.92 18.49 -51.76
N HIS A 839 18.91 19.48 -50.87
CA HIS A 839 19.35 19.33 -49.48
C HIS A 839 18.19 19.62 -48.50
N CYS A 840 18.03 18.81 -47.46
CA CYS A 840 17.03 19.02 -46.42
C CYS A 840 17.68 19.33 -45.07
N CYS A 841 17.36 20.47 -44.46
CA CYS A 841 17.90 20.77 -43.14
C CYS A 841 17.01 21.70 -42.32
N PHE A 842 17.35 21.84 -41.04
CA PHE A 842 16.84 22.92 -40.21
C PHE A 842 17.51 24.24 -40.59
N THR A 843 16.72 25.26 -40.94
CA THR A 843 17.24 26.61 -41.24
C THR A 843 16.23 27.69 -40.85
N SER A 844 16.72 28.91 -40.63
CA SER A 844 15.93 30.13 -40.47
C SER A 844 15.51 30.76 -41.82
N LEU A 845 16.05 30.25 -42.94
CA LEU A 845 15.67 30.63 -44.30
C LEU A 845 14.41 29.89 -44.77
N ASP A 846 13.84 30.33 -45.89
CA ASP A 846 12.67 29.71 -46.49
C ASP A 846 12.97 28.31 -47.01
N VAL A 847 12.06 27.39 -46.69
CA VAL A 847 12.16 25.96 -47.04
C VAL A 847 10.85 25.50 -47.66
N THR A 848 10.93 24.52 -48.54
CA THR A 848 9.77 23.86 -49.15
C THR A 848 9.60 22.44 -48.60
N GLU A 849 8.38 21.90 -48.69
CA GLU A 849 8.17 20.50 -48.32
C GLU A 849 8.91 19.57 -49.31
N PRO A 850 9.68 18.57 -48.84
CA PRO A 850 10.39 17.65 -49.73
C PRO A 850 9.44 16.91 -50.68
N GLN A 851 9.77 16.92 -51.98
CA GLN A 851 8.99 16.29 -53.03
C GLN A 851 9.27 14.78 -53.08
N ALA A 852 8.23 13.95 -53.19
CA ALA A 852 8.34 12.50 -53.10
C ALA A 852 9.13 11.84 -54.26
N ASP A 853 9.20 12.53 -55.40
CA ASP A 853 9.89 12.15 -56.63
C ASP A 853 11.31 12.74 -56.74
N ARG A 854 11.69 13.65 -55.83
CA ARG A 854 13.03 14.26 -55.78
C ARG A 854 13.90 13.58 -54.73
N LYS A 855 15.19 13.55 -55.06
CA LYS A 855 16.27 12.92 -54.30
C LYS A 855 17.03 13.96 -53.47
N TYR A 856 17.34 13.63 -52.21
CA TYR A 856 17.96 14.56 -51.26
C TYR A 856 19.26 14.00 -50.63
N ILE A 857 20.28 14.85 -50.42
CA ILE A 857 21.58 14.54 -49.79
C ILE A 857 21.95 15.59 -48.75
#